data_AF-A0A0F5VGF3-F1
#
_entry.id   AF-A0A0F5VGF3-F1
#
_cell.length_a   1.000
_cell.length_b   1.000
_cell.length_c   1.000
_cell.angle_alpha   90.00
_cell.angle_beta   90.00
_cell.angle_gamma   90.00
#
_symmetry.space_group_name_H-M   'P 1'
#
loop_
_entity.id
_entity.type
_entity.pdbx_description
1 polymer ?
#
loop_
_entity_poly.entity_id
_entity_poly.type
_entity_poly.pdbx_seq_one_letter_code
_entity_poly.pdbx_strand_id
1 'polypeptide(L)'
;MQLRTKMKVMTESEQQSAHTSARYLPGKNSDGGEPPRRSKWKILLVLIVFSGLAALGGLGWTLNNQIAEKFAGQLWQLPSVVYARELVLEPGAQVRYEDLVKELKALNYRKVSKPTRVGEYSTSRLKVEFIRRPFQSRSGPQQARHVIAEFNYGSVKRVVDANTHREYGIFSVEPQMLGMLETDSNELRLYKPKSELPSTLIDALLATEDRDFYTHDGVSVIAIGRAFLANMKAGRTVQGGSTLTQQLAKNLFLSSERSLWRKFKEAYMALIIDYRYNKDEILDAYLNQVYLAQSGSDAVHGFALGSRFYFGLPLSELRIDQQALLVGMVKGPSYYNPWRYPERAKERRDLVLSLLRDTQKIDDETYKKAIKQDLDLQPKGHVASRQPAFFSLLKQELNKRVSQGYQPGLGLRVYTTLDPISQASAESVVREKMVALKKQHGKQLETAVVVADRQTGEIRAMVGGSRPEFDGFNRALDARRQIGSVVKPAVYLSALARPERFSLASNLDDKPLTLTDEKGKTWSPRNYDRQFRGEVPLVQALARSYNIPTVNLGMSVGLDNVVDTLVDLGVDRGQIPQVPAILLGAFTLSPYEVTQMYQTIANEGRRSELTALSAVTDRDGEMIYQALPTAKQVVSKQSAWLTMYAMQKVVTEGTARYLDSILPSLKLAGKTGTSDEGRDSWYVGVDGREVVTVWMGRDDNKNVKLTGSSGPLRLYADYIQRRDPEPVKLQEPEKITDVAYQVNQQGGLTQACIGQVQLPVWDKDGRQSQGCENKVSTIIRSIFNW
;
A
#
# COMPACT_ATOMS: atom_id res chain seq x y z
N MET A 1 -7.46 50.48 11.82
CA MET A 1 -8.11 51.76 11.40
C MET A 1 -9.52 51.42 10.96
N GLN A 2 -10.57 51.93 11.61
CA GLN A 2 -11.11 53.30 11.58
C GLN A 2 -11.70 53.68 10.20
N LEU A 3 -12.94 54.20 10.07
CA LEU A 3 -14.01 54.46 11.06
C LEU A 3 -15.37 54.76 10.36
N ARG A 4 -16.48 54.81 11.13
CA ARG A 4 -17.77 55.54 10.86
C ARG A 4 -18.73 54.99 9.75
N THR A 5 -20.08 54.97 9.91
CA THR A 5 -20.97 55.16 11.09
C THR A 5 -22.26 54.32 10.99
N LYS A 6 -22.84 53.99 12.15
CA LYS A 6 -24.04 53.20 12.47
C LYS A 6 -25.40 53.92 12.30
N MET A 7 -26.46 53.12 12.00
CA MET A 7 -27.82 53.04 12.64
C MET A 7 -28.71 54.31 12.65
N LYS A 8 -30.02 54.31 12.93
CA LYS A 8 -31.02 53.38 13.57
C LYS A 8 -32.40 53.58 12.80
N VAL A 9 -33.60 53.03 13.04
CA VAL A 9 -34.35 52.35 14.13
C VAL A 9 -35.40 51.35 13.58
N MET A 10 -36.03 50.59 14.48
CA MET A 10 -37.26 49.77 14.32
C MET A 10 -38.51 50.63 14.70
N THR A 11 -39.78 50.19 14.86
CA THR A 11 -40.37 48.90 15.31
C THR A 11 -41.86 48.79 14.92
N GLU A 12 -42.51 47.64 15.15
CA GLU A 12 -43.95 47.39 14.89
C GLU A 12 -44.91 48.03 15.93
N SER A 13 -46.21 48.21 15.60
CA SER A 13 -47.30 47.33 16.10
C SER A 13 -48.72 47.60 15.50
N GLU A 14 -49.58 46.57 15.60
CA GLU A 14 -51.06 46.54 15.84
C GLU A 14 -52.11 47.25 14.95
N GLN A 15 -52.90 46.43 14.23
CA GLN A 15 -54.31 46.05 14.52
C GLN A 15 -55.22 46.96 15.40
N GLN A 16 -56.56 47.10 15.21
CA GLN A 16 -57.54 46.54 14.25
C GLN A 16 -58.93 47.25 14.38
N SER A 17 -59.87 46.98 13.46
CA SER A 17 -61.36 47.12 13.58
C SER A 17 -61.99 48.55 13.53
N ALA A 18 -63.29 48.75 13.23
CA ALA A 18 -64.26 48.05 12.35
C ALA A 18 -65.59 48.88 12.18
N HIS A 19 -66.40 48.56 11.14
CA HIS A 19 -67.83 48.94 10.94
C HIS A 19 -68.16 50.46 10.76
N THR A 20 -69.27 50.94 10.15
CA THR A 20 -70.48 50.31 9.57
C THR A 20 -71.14 51.13 8.43
N SER A 21 -71.85 50.44 7.51
CA SER A 21 -73.13 50.80 6.83
C SER A 21 -73.37 52.09 5.98
N ALA A 22 -73.52 51.87 4.66
CA ALA A 22 -74.79 51.95 3.89
C ALA A 22 -75.21 53.17 3.01
N ARG A 23 -75.96 52.82 1.92
CA ARG A 23 -76.82 53.64 1.01
C ARG A 23 -76.14 54.60 0.02
N TYR A 24 -76.69 54.93 -1.17
CA TYR A 24 -77.63 54.25 -2.12
C TYR A 24 -77.71 55.08 -3.44
N LEU A 25 -78.08 54.48 -4.59
CA LEU A 25 -78.81 55.01 -5.78
C LEU A 25 -78.31 54.46 -7.15
N PRO A 26 -79.13 54.47 -8.25
CA PRO A 26 -78.90 53.64 -9.45
C PRO A 26 -78.98 54.34 -10.84
N GLY A 27 -78.63 53.60 -11.91
CA GLY A 27 -78.91 53.91 -13.33
C GLY A 27 -78.26 52.85 -14.24
N LYS A 28 -78.94 51.82 -14.76
CA LYS A 28 -80.01 51.72 -15.78
C LYS A 28 -79.49 51.84 -17.24
N ASN A 29 -79.50 50.70 -17.94
CA ASN A 29 -79.82 50.39 -19.36
C ASN A 29 -79.52 51.44 -20.48
N SER A 30 -79.12 51.07 -21.71
CA SER A 30 -78.97 49.72 -22.34
C SER A 30 -78.27 49.75 -23.71
N ASP A 31 -77.71 48.59 -24.08
CA ASP A 31 -77.48 48.05 -25.45
C ASP A 31 -76.52 48.75 -26.43
N GLY A 32 -76.01 47.98 -27.42
CA GLY A 32 -75.35 48.55 -28.59
C GLY A 32 -74.16 47.81 -29.25
N GLY A 33 -73.73 46.62 -28.80
CA GLY A 33 -72.83 45.76 -29.60
C GLY A 33 -71.75 44.94 -28.86
N GLU A 34 -71.85 43.61 -28.93
CA GLU A 34 -70.71 42.71 -28.66
C GLU A 34 -69.86 42.54 -29.95
N PRO A 35 -68.57 42.93 -29.97
CA PRO A 35 -67.59 42.33 -30.87
C PRO A 35 -67.24 40.90 -30.38
N PRO A 36 -66.88 39.96 -31.27
CA PRO A 36 -66.98 38.53 -30.97
C PRO A 36 -66.05 38.05 -29.84
N ARG A 37 -66.69 37.53 -28.78
CA ARG A 37 -66.08 37.00 -27.54
C ARG A 37 -65.15 35.78 -27.72
N ARG A 38 -64.93 35.33 -28.97
CA ARG A 38 -64.04 34.24 -29.38
C ARG A 38 -62.55 34.62 -29.50
N SER A 39 -62.18 35.91 -29.48
CA SER A 39 -60.77 36.33 -29.61
C SER A 39 -59.95 36.13 -28.33
N LYS A 40 -60.45 36.56 -27.16
CA LYS A 40 -59.69 36.60 -25.90
C LYS A 40 -59.16 35.23 -25.45
N TRP A 41 -59.89 34.15 -25.71
CA TRP A 41 -59.43 32.78 -25.43
C TRP A 41 -58.24 32.35 -26.29
N LYS A 42 -58.15 32.77 -27.56
CA LYS A 42 -56.98 32.49 -28.41
C LYS A 42 -55.75 33.22 -27.91
N ILE A 43 -55.90 34.49 -27.52
CA ILE A 43 -54.82 35.30 -26.93
C ILE A 43 -54.33 34.68 -25.62
N LEU A 44 -55.25 34.27 -24.73
CA LEU A 44 -54.90 33.58 -23.48
C LEU A 44 -54.15 32.26 -23.74
N LEU A 45 -54.60 31.46 -24.72
CA LEU A 45 -53.96 30.18 -25.06
C LEU A 45 -52.55 30.41 -25.66
N VAL A 46 -52.37 31.43 -26.51
CA VAL A 46 -51.04 31.83 -27.00
C VAL A 46 -50.14 32.32 -25.86
N LEU A 47 -50.65 33.10 -24.92
CA LEU A 47 -49.88 33.53 -23.74
C LEU A 47 -49.48 32.36 -22.83
N ILE A 48 -50.35 31.37 -22.64
CA ILE A 48 -50.06 30.13 -21.90
C ILE A 48 -48.99 29.30 -22.64
N VAL A 49 -49.09 29.14 -23.95
CA VAL A 49 -48.07 28.44 -24.75
C VAL A 49 -46.73 29.17 -24.71
N PHE A 50 -46.73 30.50 -24.83
CA PHE A 50 -45.51 31.31 -24.77
C PHE A 50 -44.85 31.28 -23.39
N SER A 51 -45.63 31.36 -22.29
CA SER A 51 -45.10 31.22 -20.94
C SER A 51 -44.60 29.80 -20.64
N GLY A 52 -45.27 28.77 -21.19
CA GLY A 52 -44.79 27.38 -21.15
C GLY A 52 -43.48 27.18 -21.91
N LEU A 53 -43.33 27.77 -23.10
CA LEU A 53 -42.09 27.76 -23.87
C LEU A 53 -40.97 28.55 -23.17
N ALA A 54 -41.28 29.68 -22.55
CA ALA A 54 -40.31 30.45 -21.76
C ALA A 54 -39.86 29.69 -20.50
N ALA A 55 -40.78 29.00 -19.80
CA ALA A 55 -40.47 28.14 -18.67
C ALA A 55 -39.63 26.91 -19.08
N LEU A 56 -39.94 26.30 -20.23
CA LEU A 56 -39.12 25.23 -20.82
C LEU A 56 -37.73 25.75 -21.23
N GLY A 57 -37.63 26.95 -21.79
CA GLY A 57 -36.35 27.59 -22.12
C GLY A 57 -35.51 27.90 -20.88
N GLY A 58 -36.12 28.41 -19.80
CA GLY A 58 -35.44 28.62 -18.51
C GLY A 58 -35.00 27.31 -17.85
N LEU A 59 -35.81 26.25 -17.97
CA LEU A 59 -35.40 24.90 -17.56
C LEU A 59 -34.24 24.40 -18.43
N GLY A 60 -34.31 24.55 -19.75
CA GLY A 60 -33.25 24.18 -20.68
C GLY A 60 -31.93 24.92 -20.40
N TRP A 61 -31.99 26.21 -20.07
CA TRP A 61 -30.83 27.02 -19.69
C TRP A 61 -30.21 26.55 -18.35
N THR A 62 -31.03 26.34 -17.32
CA THR A 62 -30.52 25.82 -16.03
C THR A 62 -29.94 24.41 -16.14
N LEU A 63 -30.59 23.51 -16.91
CA LEU A 63 -30.06 22.19 -17.22
C LEU A 63 -28.76 22.26 -18.03
N ASN A 64 -28.69 23.10 -19.06
CA ASN A 64 -27.50 23.31 -19.87
C ASN A 64 -26.33 23.82 -19.03
N ASN A 65 -26.54 24.76 -18.12
CA ASN A 65 -25.48 25.27 -17.25
C ASN A 65 -24.97 24.17 -16.30
N GLN A 66 -25.88 23.40 -15.67
CA GLN A 66 -25.51 22.25 -14.83
C GLN A 66 -24.71 21.19 -15.61
N ILE A 67 -25.10 20.92 -16.86
CA ILE A 67 -24.38 20.01 -17.77
C ILE A 67 -23.02 20.60 -18.17
N ALA A 68 -22.94 21.91 -18.44
CA ALA A 68 -21.73 22.59 -18.85
C ALA A 68 -20.68 22.64 -17.73
N GLU A 69 -21.07 23.00 -16.50
CA GLU A 69 -20.19 22.99 -15.33
C GLU A 69 -19.62 21.59 -15.07
N LYS A 70 -20.47 20.56 -15.13
CA LYS A 70 -20.08 19.17 -14.82
C LYS A 70 -19.11 18.55 -15.83
N PHE A 71 -19.18 18.94 -17.10
CA PHE A 71 -18.31 18.46 -18.19
C PHE A 71 -17.11 19.37 -18.47
N ALA A 72 -17.17 20.67 -18.15
CA ALA A 72 -16.03 21.57 -18.27
C ALA A 72 -15.05 21.41 -17.10
N GLY A 73 -15.54 21.02 -15.92
CA GLY A 73 -14.71 20.52 -14.82
C GLY A 73 -14.43 19.01 -14.91
N GLN A 74 -13.81 18.46 -13.87
CA GLN A 74 -13.56 17.03 -13.81
C GLN A 74 -14.87 16.25 -13.55
N LEU A 75 -15.32 15.47 -14.54
CA LEU A 75 -16.57 14.69 -14.50
C LEU A 75 -16.76 13.88 -13.20
N TRP A 76 -15.68 13.32 -12.66
CA TRP A 76 -15.67 12.56 -11.40
C TRP A 76 -14.46 12.96 -10.57
N GLN A 77 -14.60 12.98 -9.24
CA GLN A 77 -13.44 12.73 -8.39
C GLN A 77 -12.94 11.31 -8.68
N LEU A 78 -11.67 11.19 -9.06
CA LEU A 78 -11.02 9.91 -9.34
C LEU A 78 -10.13 9.53 -8.15
N PRO A 79 -10.30 8.34 -7.54
CA PRO A 79 -9.43 7.89 -6.47
C PRO A 79 -8.02 7.64 -7.01
N SER A 80 -7.01 7.96 -6.20
CA SER A 80 -5.62 7.76 -6.59
C SER A 80 -5.26 6.28 -6.52
N VAL A 81 -4.68 5.74 -7.59
CA VAL A 81 -4.39 4.31 -7.74
C VAL A 81 -3.03 3.99 -7.14
N VAL A 82 -3.00 3.03 -6.22
CA VAL A 82 -1.79 2.62 -5.50
C VAL A 82 -1.19 1.37 -6.14
N TYR A 83 0.11 1.42 -6.42
CA TYR A 83 0.90 0.37 -7.05
C TYR A 83 2.05 -0.08 -6.14
N ALA A 84 2.39 -1.37 -6.18
CA ALA A 84 3.54 -1.98 -5.51
C ALA A 84 4.88 -1.53 -6.13
N ARG A 85 6.00 -2.04 -5.59
CA ARG A 85 7.32 -1.89 -6.22
C ARG A 85 7.38 -2.60 -7.58
N GLU A 86 7.83 -1.90 -8.62
CA GLU A 86 8.13 -2.51 -9.92
C GLU A 86 9.20 -3.60 -9.75
N LEU A 87 8.96 -4.81 -10.23
CA LEU A 87 9.98 -5.86 -10.20
C LEU A 87 10.96 -5.65 -11.35
N VAL A 88 12.19 -5.24 -11.01
CA VAL A 88 13.29 -5.08 -11.97
C VAL A 88 14.04 -6.40 -12.12
N LEU A 89 14.29 -6.79 -13.37
CA LEU A 89 15.13 -7.91 -13.76
C LEU A 89 16.33 -7.39 -14.56
N GLU A 90 17.53 -7.60 -14.03
CA GLU A 90 18.81 -7.23 -14.66
C GLU A 90 19.83 -8.36 -14.42
N PRO A 91 20.81 -8.59 -15.32
CA PRO A 91 21.82 -9.64 -15.15
C PRO A 91 22.57 -9.50 -13.81
N GLY A 92 22.51 -10.55 -12.98
CA GLY A 92 23.12 -10.57 -11.64
C GLY A 92 22.19 -10.22 -10.48
N ALA A 93 20.99 -9.67 -10.73
CA ALA A 93 20.03 -9.35 -9.66
C ALA A 93 19.65 -10.60 -8.84
N GLN A 94 19.54 -10.46 -7.52
CA GLN A 94 19.18 -11.55 -6.59
C GLN A 94 17.66 -11.85 -6.59
N VAL A 95 17.08 -11.95 -7.79
CA VAL A 95 15.71 -12.42 -8.02
C VAL A 95 15.77 -13.85 -8.51
N ARG A 96 15.09 -14.77 -7.82
CA ARG A 96 15.03 -16.19 -8.20
C ARG A 96 13.93 -16.46 -9.21
N TYR A 97 14.04 -17.59 -9.89
CA TYR A 97 13.01 -18.12 -10.78
C TYR A 97 11.65 -18.26 -10.07
N GLU A 98 11.66 -18.77 -8.83
CA GLU A 98 10.47 -18.94 -7.99
C GLU A 98 9.78 -17.61 -7.69
N ASP A 99 10.54 -16.54 -7.50
CA ASP A 99 10.00 -15.24 -7.09
C ASP A 99 9.39 -14.48 -8.27
N LEU A 100 9.99 -14.55 -9.47
CA LEU A 100 9.29 -14.09 -10.69
C LEU A 100 8.00 -14.90 -10.93
N VAL A 101 8.02 -16.21 -10.70
CA VAL A 101 6.80 -17.05 -10.84
C VAL A 101 5.75 -16.73 -9.76
N LYS A 102 6.13 -16.26 -8.56
CA LYS A 102 5.19 -15.71 -7.57
C LYS A 102 4.62 -14.37 -8.02
N GLU A 103 5.46 -13.45 -8.50
CA GLU A 103 5.06 -12.12 -8.97
C GLU A 103 4.06 -12.22 -10.13
N LEU A 104 4.37 -13.02 -11.16
CA LEU A 104 3.48 -13.25 -12.30
C LEU A 104 2.13 -13.86 -11.86
N LYS A 105 2.10 -14.72 -10.84
CA LYS A 105 0.84 -15.24 -10.26
C LYS A 105 0.06 -14.16 -9.51
N ALA A 106 0.72 -13.30 -8.73
CA ALA A 106 0.08 -12.18 -8.03
C ALA A 106 -0.48 -11.13 -9.02
N LEU A 107 0.14 -11.02 -10.20
CA LEU A 107 -0.31 -10.23 -11.34
C LEU A 107 -1.34 -10.96 -12.24
N ASN A 108 -1.89 -12.10 -11.78
CA ASN A 108 -2.89 -12.91 -12.50
C ASN A 108 -2.48 -13.35 -13.93
N TYR A 109 -1.18 -13.57 -14.19
CA TYR A 109 -0.77 -14.18 -15.46
C TYR A 109 -1.24 -15.63 -15.55
N ARG A 110 -1.75 -16.02 -16.72
CA ARG A 110 -2.21 -17.39 -17.01
C ARG A 110 -1.02 -18.26 -17.41
N LYS A 111 -0.87 -19.42 -16.76
CA LYS A 111 0.15 -20.40 -17.14
C LYS A 111 -0.32 -21.20 -18.36
N VAL A 112 0.50 -21.24 -19.40
CA VAL A 112 0.23 -21.94 -20.67
C VAL A 112 1.45 -22.74 -21.12
N SER A 113 1.30 -23.58 -22.14
CA SER A 113 2.41 -24.32 -22.78
C SER A 113 3.31 -23.41 -23.63
N LYS A 114 2.69 -22.50 -24.40
CA LYS A 114 3.36 -21.48 -25.21
C LYS A 114 2.62 -20.15 -25.07
N PRO A 115 3.25 -19.06 -24.60
CA PRO A 115 2.62 -17.74 -24.54
C PRO A 115 2.24 -17.24 -25.94
N THR A 116 1.03 -16.68 -26.08
CA THR A 116 0.57 -16.08 -27.34
C THR A 116 -0.13 -14.73 -27.16
N ARG A 117 -0.58 -14.41 -25.94
CA ARG A 117 -1.27 -13.16 -25.60
C ARG A 117 -0.63 -12.49 -24.39
N VAL A 118 -0.84 -11.19 -24.23
CA VAL A 118 -0.48 -10.47 -22.99
C VAL A 118 -1.11 -11.14 -21.76
N GLY A 119 -0.40 -11.14 -20.64
CA GLY A 119 -0.85 -11.81 -19.42
C GLY A 119 -0.67 -13.34 -19.44
N GLU A 120 0.18 -13.88 -20.32
CA GLU A 120 0.48 -15.33 -20.38
C GLU A 120 1.96 -15.62 -20.11
N TYR A 121 2.23 -16.76 -19.45
CA TYR A 121 3.58 -17.27 -19.22
C TYR A 121 3.69 -18.80 -19.34
N SER A 122 4.87 -19.28 -19.70
CA SER A 122 5.29 -20.68 -19.58
C SER A 122 6.59 -20.77 -18.77
N THR A 123 6.97 -21.99 -18.38
CA THR A 123 8.11 -22.25 -17.50
C THR A 123 8.85 -23.51 -17.93
N SER A 124 10.18 -23.47 -18.00
CA SER A 124 11.01 -24.65 -18.27
C SER A 124 12.33 -24.57 -17.51
N ARG A 125 12.61 -25.54 -16.63
CA ARG A 125 13.79 -25.59 -15.75
C ARG A 125 14.02 -24.26 -14.99
N LEU A 126 14.97 -23.43 -15.44
CA LEU A 126 15.33 -22.12 -14.89
C LEU A 126 15.07 -20.99 -15.91
N LYS A 127 14.06 -21.16 -16.76
CA LYS A 127 13.57 -20.18 -17.74
C LYS A 127 12.09 -19.89 -17.50
N VAL A 128 11.73 -18.61 -17.52
CA VAL A 128 10.35 -18.13 -17.64
C VAL A 128 10.21 -17.43 -18.98
N GLU A 129 9.19 -17.79 -19.76
CA GLU A 129 8.84 -17.12 -21.03
C GLU A 129 7.46 -16.49 -20.85
N PHE A 130 7.32 -15.19 -21.09
CA PHE A 130 6.10 -14.45 -20.76
C PHE A 130 5.88 -13.23 -21.66
N ILE A 131 4.61 -12.87 -21.86
CA ILE A 131 4.24 -11.67 -22.64
C ILE A 131 3.77 -10.59 -21.65
N ARG A 132 4.71 -9.73 -21.27
CA ARG A 132 4.51 -8.65 -20.29
C ARG A 132 3.55 -7.61 -20.86
N ARG A 133 2.44 -7.37 -20.15
CA ARG A 133 1.35 -6.46 -20.56
C ARG A 133 1.82 -4.99 -20.65
N PRO A 134 1.17 -4.13 -21.43
CA PRO A 134 1.52 -2.70 -21.44
C PRO A 134 1.12 -2.04 -20.11
N PHE A 135 1.93 -1.11 -19.60
CA PHE A 135 1.67 -0.41 -18.35
C PHE A 135 2.30 0.99 -18.31
N GLN A 136 1.87 1.83 -17.37
CA GLN A 136 2.54 3.10 -17.05
C GLN A 136 3.54 2.84 -15.92
N SER A 137 4.84 2.90 -16.21
CA SER A 137 5.91 2.87 -15.20
C SER A 137 6.08 4.26 -14.60
N ARG A 138 6.71 4.34 -13.42
CA ARG A 138 7.25 5.61 -12.88
C ARG A 138 8.22 6.32 -13.84
N SER A 139 8.75 5.59 -14.83
CA SER A 139 9.64 6.09 -15.90
C SER A 139 8.93 6.26 -17.26
N GLY A 140 7.59 6.31 -17.29
CA GLY A 140 6.78 6.52 -18.50
C GLY A 140 6.16 5.25 -19.12
N PRO A 141 5.49 5.37 -20.28
CA PRO A 141 4.70 4.29 -20.88
C PRO A 141 5.54 3.13 -21.40
N GLN A 142 5.24 1.93 -20.90
CA GLN A 142 5.91 0.68 -21.26
C GLN A 142 5.03 -0.16 -22.18
N GLN A 143 5.42 -0.26 -23.45
CA GLN A 143 4.78 -1.14 -24.44
C GLN A 143 4.88 -2.62 -24.08
N ALA A 144 3.98 -3.45 -24.61
CA ALA A 144 3.99 -4.89 -24.41
C ALA A 144 5.27 -5.55 -24.96
N ARG A 145 5.80 -6.59 -24.29
CA ARG A 145 7.02 -7.30 -24.70
C ARG A 145 6.91 -8.81 -24.49
N HIS A 146 7.36 -9.60 -25.47
CA HIS A 146 7.51 -11.04 -25.33
C HIS A 146 8.95 -11.34 -24.88
N VAL A 147 9.12 -11.94 -23.70
CA VAL A 147 10.39 -11.95 -22.97
C VAL A 147 10.70 -13.34 -22.42
N ILE A 148 11.99 -13.67 -22.45
CA ILE A 148 12.58 -14.87 -21.85
C ILE A 148 13.53 -14.40 -20.74
N ALA A 149 13.21 -14.72 -19.49
CA ALA A 149 14.12 -14.56 -18.35
C ALA A 149 14.77 -15.90 -18.02
N GLU A 150 16.11 -15.92 -17.98
CA GLU A 150 16.91 -17.08 -17.54
C GLU A 150 17.53 -16.82 -16.16
N PHE A 151 17.67 -17.88 -15.36
CA PHE A 151 18.13 -17.81 -13.97
C PHE A 151 19.29 -18.77 -13.68
N ASN A 152 20.16 -18.38 -12.75
CA ASN A 152 21.26 -19.17 -12.19
C ASN A 152 20.97 -19.54 -10.73
N TYR A 153 19.87 -20.28 -10.51
CA TYR A 153 19.33 -20.66 -9.18
C TYR A 153 18.97 -19.47 -8.27
N GLY A 154 19.96 -18.77 -7.72
CA GLY A 154 19.77 -17.62 -6.80
C GLY A 154 19.55 -16.26 -7.48
N SER A 155 19.88 -16.13 -8.77
CA SER A 155 19.88 -14.83 -9.47
C SER A 155 19.41 -14.89 -10.91
N VAL A 156 19.07 -13.72 -11.47
CA VAL A 156 18.84 -13.52 -12.89
C VAL A 156 20.16 -13.71 -13.64
N LYS A 157 20.18 -14.61 -14.62
CA LYS A 157 21.31 -14.82 -15.53
C LYS A 157 21.30 -13.78 -16.64
N ARG A 158 20.16 -13.62 -17.30
CA ARG A 158 19.91 -12.68 -18.40
C ARG A 158 18.41 -12.56 -18.71
N VAL A 159 18.02 -11.50 -19.42
CA VAL A 159 16.65 -11.28 -19.91
C VAL A 159 16.71 -10.93 -21.38
N VAL A 160 16.05 -11.70 -22.26
CA VAL A 160 16.08 -11.48 -23.72
C VAL A 160 14.69 -11.33 -24.33
N ASP A 161 14.61 -10.60 -25.44
CA ASP A 161 13.41 -10.53 -26.27
C ASP A 161 13.19 -11.88 -26.98
N ALA A 162 12.00 -12.46 -26.84
CA ALA A 162 11.72 -13.81 -27.31
C ALA A 162 11.68 -13.97 -28.83
N ASN A 163 11.56 -12.86 -29.57
CA ASN A 163 11.53 -12.87 -31.03
C ASN A 163 12.92 -12.55 -31.60
N THR A 164 13.51 -11.44 -31.16
CA THR A 164 14.79 -10.92 -31.69
C THR A 164 16.03 -11.46 -30.99
N HIS A 165 15.87 -12.17 -29.86
CA HIS A 165 16.95 -12.71 -29.01
C HIS A 165 17.93 -11.66 -28.46
N ARG A 166 17.63 -10.36 -28.63
CA ARG A 166 18.40 -9.25 -28.07
C ARG A 166 18.25 -9.21 -26.55
N GLU A 167 19.35 -9.00 -25.86
CA GLU A 167 19.39 -8.90 -24.40
C GLU A 167 18.96 -7.51 -23.90
N TYR A 168 18.17 -7.50 -22.82
CA TYR A 168 17.79 -6.32 -22.04
C TYR A 168 18.74 -6.22 -20.84
N GLY A 169 19.46 -5.09 -20.72
CA GLY A 169 20.29 -4.83 -19.54
C GLY A 169 19.44 -4.63 -18.27
N ILE A 170 18.29 -3.98 -18.41
CA ILE A 170 17.29 -3.76 -17.36
C ILE A 170 15.90 -4.02 -17.98
N PHE A 171 15.05 -4.76 -17.28
CA PHE A 171 13.66 -5.02 -17.68
C PHE A 171 12.69 -5.00 -16.50
N SER A 172 11.66 -4.13 -16.54
CA SER A 172 10.60 -4.08 -15.53
C SER A 172 9.39 -4.95 -15.88
N VAL A 173 8.94 -5.74 -14.91
CA VAL A 173 7.56 -6.27 -14.84
C VAL A 173 6.65 -5.20 -14.24
N GLU A 174 5.39 -5.13 -14.65
CA GLU A 174 4.47 -4.11 -14.15
C GLU A 174 4.14 -4.29 -12.66
N PRO A 175 3.95 -3.20 -11.91
CA PRO A 175 3.68 -3.28 -10.48
C PRO A 175 2.24 -3.71 -10.20
N GLN A 176 2.04 -4.54 -9.16
CA GLN A 176 0.70 -4.94 -8.73
C GLN A 176 -0.10 -3.73 -8.26
N MET A 177 -1.36 -3.61 -8.70
CA MET A 177 -2.31 -2.64 -8.13
C MET A 177 -2.69 -3.09 -6.72
N LEU A 178 -2.24 -2.34 -5.71
CA LEU A 178 -2.50 -2.59 -4.29
C LEU A 178 -3.84 -2.02 -3.82
N GLY A 179 -4.38 -1.04 -4.53
CA GLY A 179 -5.71 -0.50 -4.23
C GLY A 179 -5.93 0.91 -4.76
N MET A 180 -6.81 1.61 -4.07
CA MET A 180 -7.21 2.98 -4.33
C MET A 180 -7.20 3.73 -3.00
N LEU A 181 -6.74 4.97 -3.00
CA LEU A 181 -6.93 5.89 -1.88
C LEU A 181 -8.30 6.56 -2.03
N GLU A 182 -9.08 6.53 -0.94
CA GLU A 182 -10.47 6.98 -0.94
C GLU A 182 -10.62 8.46 -1.34
N THR A 183 -11.74 8.74 -2.00
CA THR A 183 -12.32 10.07 -2.23
C THR A 183 -13.42 10.33 -1.22
N ASP A 184 -13.86 11.58 -1.08
CA ASP A 184 -15.03 11.92 -0.24
C ASP A 184 -16.33 11.26 -0.75
N SER A 185 -16.37 10.81 -2.01
CA SER A 185 -17.40 9.96 -2.57
C SER A 185 -17.11 8.46 -2.38
N ASN A 186 -18.12 7.70 -1.95
CA ASN A 186 -18.12 6.22 -1.93
C ASN A 186 -18.22 5.58 -3.34
N GLU A 187 -17.63 6.20 -4.37
CA GLU A 187 -17.55 5.67 -5.73
C GLU A 187 -16.10 5.36 -6.10
N LEU A 188 -15.79 4.08 -6.34
CA LEU A 188 -14.51 3.65 -6.90
C LEU A 188 -14.62 3.59 -8.43
N ARG A 189 -13.63 4.18 -9.11
CA ARG A 189 -13.57 4.28 -10.57
C ARG A 189 -12.13 4.26 -11.05
N LEU A 190 -11.82 3.37 -11.99
CA LEU A 190 -10.54 3.36 -12.71
C LEU A 190 -10.78 3.94 -14.11
N TYR A 191 -10.50 5.23 -14.29
CA TYR A 191 -10.73 5.87 -15.59
C TYR A 191 -9.85 5.25 -16.68
N LYS A 192 -10.45 4.92 -17.81
CA LYS A 192 -9.77 4.55 -19.05
C LYS A 192 -10.48 5.17 -20.26
N PRO A 193 -9.75 5.83 -21.18
CA PRO A 193 -10.35 6.43 -22.36
C PRO A 193 -10.84 5.35 -23.34
N LYS A 194 -11.88 5.65 -24.12
CA LYS A 194 -12.50 4.79 -25.15
C LYS A 194 -11.49 4.06 -26.03
N SER A 195 -10.39 4.72 -26.38
CA SER A 195 -9.29 4.19 -27.21
C SER A 195 -8.46 3.06 -26.56
N GLU A 196 -8.49 2.92 -25.23
CA GLU A 196 -7.86 1.80 -24.50
C GLU A 196 -8.83 0.63 -24.22
N LEU A 197 -10.11 0.75 -24.57
CA LEU A 197 -11.14 -0.25 -24.29
C LEU A 197 -11.32 -1.21 -25.48
N PRO A 198 -11.63 -2.51 -25.27
CA PRO A 198 -11.86 -3.44 -26.38
C PRO A 198 -13.02 -3.00 -27.27
N SER A 199 -12.82 -2.95 -28.59
CA SER A 199 -13.88 -2.64 -29.56
C SER A 199 -15.07 -3.60 -29.43
N THR A 200 -14.80 -4.89 -29.17
CA THR A 200 -15.81 -5.93 -28.94
C THR A 200 -16.70 -5.67 -27.72
N LEU A 201 -16.19 -4.98 -26.69
CA LEU A 201 -16.98 -4.58 -25.52
C LEU A 201 -17.92 -3.42 -25.88
N ILE A 202 -17.44 -2.46 -26.67
CA ILE A 202 -18.22 -1.33 -27.17
C ILE A 202 -19.33 -1.84 -28.09
N ASP A 203 -19.00 -2.74 -29.02
CA ASP A 203 -19.97 -3.40 -29.89
C ASP A 203 -21.01 -4.21 -29.11
N ALA A 204 -20.60 -4.93 -28.06
CA ALA A 204 -21.52 -5.66 -27.18
C ALA A 204 -22.51 -4.71 -26.47
N LEU A 205 -22.01 -3.57 -25.95
CA LEU A 205 -22.82 -2.57 -25.27
C LEU A 205 -23.86 -1.95 -26.22
N LEU A 206 -23.43 -1.53 -27.41
CA LEU A 206 -24.30 -0.95 -28.43
C LEU A 206 -25.34 -1.96 -28.93
N ALA A 207 -24.93 -3.20 -29.24
CA ALA A 207 -25.84 -4.26 -29.68
C ALA A 207 -26.95 -4.59 -28.65
N THR A 208 -26.66 -4.39 -27.36
CA THR A 208 -27.50 -4.77 -26.21
C THR A 208 -28.40 -3.65 -25.69
N GLU A 209 -27.84 -2.45 -25.47
CA GLU A 209 -28.53 -1.34 -24.79
C GLU A 209 -29.00 -0.26 -25.77
N ASP A 210 -28.23 0.04 -26.84
CA ASP A 210 -28.56 1.13 -27.77
C ASP A 210 -27.92 0.97 -29.16
N ARG A 211 -28.61 0.26 -30.06
CA ARG A 211 -28.11 -0.08 -31.40
C ARG A 211 -28.03 1.12 -32.33
N ASP A 212 -28.90 2.09 -32.10
CA ASP A 212 -29.14 3.25 -32.95
C ASP A 212 -28.35 4.48 -32.42
N PHE A 213 -27.43 4.27 -31.46
CA PHE A 213 -26.77 5.32 -30.66
C PHE A 213 -26.15 6.46 -31.47
N TYR A 214 -25.45 6.14 -32.57
CA TYR A 214 -24.78 7.15 -33.40
C TYR A 214 -25.74 7.89 -34.38
N THR A 215 -27.02 7.50 -34.48
CA THR A 215 -27.96 8.05 -35.49
C THR A 215 -29.15 8.82 -34.90
N HIS A 216 -29.31 8.86 -33.57
CA HIS A 216 -30.35 9.66 -32.91
C HIS A 216 -29.75 10.82 -32.10
N ASP A 217 -30.47 11.92 -31.93
CA ASP A 217 -30.03 13.05 -31.09
C ASP A 217 -30.48 12.83 -29.63
N GLY A 218 -29.70 12.11 -28.82
CA GLY A 218 -29.98 11.86 -27.39
C GLY A 218 -31.16 10.94 -27.07
N VAL A 219 -32.20 10.90 -27.89
CA VAL A 219 -33.46 10.19 -27.63
C VAL A 219 -33.97 9.48 -28.89
N SER A 220 -33.89 8.14 -28.91
CA SER A 220 -34.42 7.33 -30.01
C SER A 220 -35.95 7.18 -29.93
N VAL A 221 -36.67 7.95 -30.74
CA VAL A 221 -38.12 7.83 -30.93
C VAL A 221 -38.51 6.42 -31.39
N ILE A 222 -37.68 5.81 -32.24
CA ILE A 222 -37.88 4.43 -32.73
C ILE A 222 -37.79 3.44 -31.56
N ALA A 223 -36.80 3.56 -30.68
CA ALA A 223 -36.67 2.70 -29.51
C ALA A 223 -37.84 2.86 -28.52
N ILE A 224 -38.34 4.08 -28.33
CA ILE A 224 -39.53 4.36 -27.50
C ILE A 224 -40.78 3.69 -28.09
N GLY A 225 -41.06 3.88 -29.39
CA GLY A 225 -42.21 3.25 -30.05
C GLY A 225 -42.12 1.72 -30.07
N ARG A 226 -40.94 1.17 -30.36
CA ARG A 226 -40.62 -0.26 -30.30
C ARG A 226 -40.91 -0.85 -28.91
N ALA A 227 -40.41 -0.19 -27.85
CA ALA A 227 -40.64 -0.62 -26.47
C ALA A 227 -42.11 -0.48 -26.05
N PHE A 228 -42.81 0.59 -26.45
CA PHE A 228 -44.24 0.77 -26.18
C PHE A 228 -45.07 -0.38 -26.77
N LEU A 229 -44.87 -0.70 -28.05
CA LEU A 229 -45.57 -1.81 -28.73
C LEU A 229 -45.27 -3.18 -28.10
N ALA A 230 -44.01 -3.43 -27.70
CA ALA A 230 -43.61 -4.66 -27.03
C ALA A 230 -44.26 -4.80 -25.64
N ASN A 231 -44.24 -3.72 -24.83
CA ASN A 231 -44.81 -3.72 -23.49
C ASN A 231 -46.35 -3.82 -23.51
N MET A 232 -47.00 -3.18 -24.48
CA MET A 232 -48.45 -3.30 -24.71
C MET A 232 -48.84 -4.75 -25.06
N LYS A 233 -48.12 -5.40 -25.98
CA LYS A 233 -48.34 -6.82 -26.32
C LYS A 233 -48.09 -7.79 -25.15
N ALA A 234 -47.19 -7.44 -24.23
CA ALA A 234 -46.80 -8.30 -23.11
C ALA A 234 -47.61 -8.06 -21.81
N GLY A 235 -48.46 -7.03 -21.76
CA GLY A 235 -49.21 -6.64 -20.54
C GLY A 235 -48.35 -6.15 -19.37
N ARG A 236 -47.04 -6.00 -19.57
CA ARG A 236 -46.05 -5.58 -18.56
C ARG A 236 -44.82 -4.99 -19.21
N THR A 237 -44.00 -4.26 -18.46
CA THR A 237 -42.69 -3.78 -18.95
C THR A 237 -41.73 -4.94 -19.15
N VAL A 238 -41.43 -5.25 -20.42
CA VAL A 238 -40.46 -6.27 -20.86
C VAL A 238 -39.24 -5.62 -21.51
N GLN A 239 -39.45 -4.57 -22.33
CA GLN A 239 -38.41 -3.85 -23.04
C GLN A 239 -38.32 -2.39 -22.58
N GLY A 240 -37.10 -1.90 -22.40
CA GLY A 240 -36.81 -0.48 -22.20
C GLY A 240 -36.52 0.21 -23.52
N GLY A 241 -37.00 1.44 -23.68
CA GLY A 241 -36.67 2.34 -24.80
C GLY A 241 -35.90 3.55 -24.29
N SER A 242 -34.74 3.34 -23.66
CA SER A 242 -33.91 4.40 -23.07
C SER A 242 -32.48 4.30 -23.56
N THR A 243 -32.01 5.39 -24.15
CA THR A 243 -30.70 5.49 -24.84
C THR A 243 -29.53 5.54 -23.87
N LEU A 244 -28.31 5.33 -24.36
CA LEU A 244 -27.09 5.52 -23.55
C LEU A 244 -26.99 6.96 -23.03
N THR A 245 -27.32 7.97 -23.84
CA THR A 245 -27.32 9.39 -23.43
C THR A 245 -28.33 9.68 -22.30
N GLN A 246 -29.53 9.08 -22.35
CA GLN A 246 -30.50 9.14 -21.24
C GLN A 246 -30.01 8.42 -19.99
N GLN A 247 -29.42 7.22 -20.14
CA GLN A 247 -28.87 6.47 -19.02
C GLN A 247 -27.68 7.22 -18.37
N LEU A 248 -26.86 7.93 -19.15
CA LEU A 248 -25.78 8.80 -18.66
C LEU A 248 -26.35 10.00 -17.89
N ALA A 249 -27.32 10.72 -18.47
CA ALA A 249 -27.98 11.86 -17.82
C ALA A 249 -28.58 11.48 -16.46
N LYS A 250 -29.29 10.35 -16.42
CA LYS A 250 -29.82 9.73 -15.19
C LYS A 250 -28.72 9.46 -14.16
N ASN A 251 -27.61 8.85 -14.58
CA ASN A 251 -26.54 8.42 -13.69
C ASN A 251 -25.62 9.56 -13.22
N LEU A 252 -25.60 10.72 -13.87
CA LEU A 252 -24.74 11.87 -13.49
C LEU A 252 -25.46 13.01 -12.75
N PHE A 253 -26.76 13.22 -13.00
CA PHE A 253 -27.46 14.47 -12.59
C PHE A 253 -28.78 14.27 -11.84
N LEU A 254 -29.33 13.05 -11.73
CA LEU A 254 -30.70 12.83 -11.26
C LEU A 254 -30.77 11.84 -10.08
N SER A 255 -31.74 12.05 -9.18
CA SER A 255 -31.99 11.16 -8.04
C SER A 255 -32.56 9.81 -8.48
N SER A 256 -32.57 8.83 -7.56
CA SER A 256 -33.10 7.48 -7.79
C SER A 256 -34.64 7.39 -7.81
N GLU A 257 -35.34 8.51 -7.59
CA GLU A 257 -36.80 8.61 -7.55
C GLU A 257 -37.49 8.10 -8.83
N ARG A 258 -38.70 7.57 -8.69
CA ARG A 258 -39.49 7.06 -9.82
C ARG A 258 -40.66 7.99 -10.14
N SER A 259 -40.36 9.11 -10.80
CA SER A 259 -41.38 10.06 -11.30
C SER A 259 -41.28 10.28 -12.82
N LEU A 260 -42.42 10.56 -13.45
CA LEU A 260 -42.49 10.93 -14.88
C LEU A 260 -41.73 12.25 -15.13
N TRP A 261 -41.76 13.19 -14.18
CA TRP A 261 -41.02 14.44 -14.26
C TRP A 261 -39.50 14.23 -14.29
N ARG A 262 -38.98 13.29 -13.49
CA ARG A 262 -37.56 12.90 -13.57
C ARG A 262 -37.24 12.29 -14.94
N LYS A 263 -38.13 11.46 -15.52
CA LYS A 263 -37.91 10.88 -16.86
C LYS A 263 -38.02 11.92 -17.99
N PHE A 264 -38.82 12.98 -17.83
CA PHE A 264 -38.80 14.14 -18.73
C PHE A 264 -37.46 14.89 -18.64
N LYS A 265 -36.99 15.21 -17.42
CA LYS A 265 -35.65 15.82 -17.23
C LYS A 265 -34.54 14.95 -17.82
N GLU A 266 -34.59 13.63 -17.61
CA GLU A 266 -33.64 12.67 -18.19
C GLU A 266 -33.60 12.73 -19.73
N ALA A 267 -34.76 12.83 -20.38
CA ALA A 267 -34.85 12.99 -21.83
C ALA A 267 -34.33 14.37 -22.29
N TYR A 268 -34.71 15.46 -21.61
CA TYR A 268 -34.29 16.81 -22.01
C TYR A 268 -32.78 17.05 -21.79
N MET A 269 -32.23 16.58 -20.67
CA MET A 269 -30.78 16.53 -20.44
C MET A 269 -30.07 15.72 -21.54
N ALA A 270 -30.63 14.59 -21.98
CA ALA A 270 -30.03 13.80 -23.05
C ALA A 270 -29.98 14.55 -24.40
N LEU A 271 -31.03 15.31 -24.75
CA LEU A 271 -31.00 16.19 -25.93
C LEU A 271 -29.89 17.24 -25.83
N ILE A 272 -29.74 17.87 -24.66
CA ILE A 272 -28.73 18.93 -24.43
C ILE A 272 -27.31 18.34 -24.46
N ILE A 273 -27.10 17.14 -23.91
CA ILE A 273 -25.81 16.44 -23.91
C ILE A 273 -25.40 16.07 -25.35
N ASP A 274 -26.30 15.46 -26.14
CA ASP A 274 -26.02 15.05 -27.52
C ASP A 274 -25.88 16.24 -28.50
N TYR A 275 -26.46 17.40 -28.16
CA TYR A 275 -26.22 18.65 -28.90
C TYR A 275 -24.87 19.31 -28.58
N ARG A 276 -24.33 19.10 -27.37
CA ARG A 276 -23.13 19.81 -26.87
C ARG A 276 -21.84 19.01 -26.94
N TYR A 277 -21.90 17.68 -26.97
CA TYR A 277 -20.74 16.78 -26.99
C TYR A 277 -20.87 15.72 -28.07
N ASN A 278 -19.74 15.28 -28.60
CA ASN A 278 -19.70 14.25 -29.62
C ASN A 278 -20.07 12.88 -29.03
N LYS A 279 -20.62 11.99 -29.87
CA LYS A 279 -20.98 10.61 -29.51
C LYS A 279 -19.88 9.86 -28.78
N ASP A 280 -18.63 10.10 -29.15
CA ASP A 280 -17.46 9.45 -28.55
C ASP A 280 -17.16 9.92 -27.12
N GLU A 281 -17.40 11.20 -26.81
CA GLU A 281 -17.25 11.78 -25.47
C GLU A 281 -18.37 11.28 -24.54
N ILE A 282 -19.60 11.21 -25.06
CA ILE A 282 -20.78 10.66 -24.37
C ILE A 282 -20.57 9.17 -24.06
N LEU A 283 -20.01 8.42 -25.01
CA LEU A 283 -19.73 7.01 -24.87
C LEU A 283 -18.55 6.74 -23.92
N ASP A 284 -17.49 7.55 -23.96
CA ASP A 284 -16.40 7.50 -22.97
C ASP A 284 -16.91 7.76 -21.54
N ALA A 285 -17.71 8.81 -21.38
CA ALA A 285 -18.36 9.13 -20.12
C ALA A 285 -19.27 8.00 -19.63
N TYR A 286 -20.02 7.34 -20.53
CA TYR A 286 -20.84 6.18 -20.16
C TYR A 286 -20.01 4.97 -19.72
N LEU A 287 -18.99 4.60 -20.51
CA LEU A 287 -18.12 3.45 -20.26
C LEU A 287 -17.36 3.56 -18.91
N ASN A 288 -17.15 4.79 -18.44
CA ASN A 288 -16.55 5.10 -17.13
C ASN A 288 -17.57 5.39 -16.02
N GLN A 289 -18.81 5.82 -16.32
CA GLN A 289 -19.83 6.13 -15.32
C GLN A 289 -20.64 4.91 -14.86
N VAL A 290 -20.81 3.88 -15.69
CA VAL A 290 -21.75 2.79 -15.42
C VAL A 290 -21.43 2.03 -14.12
N TYR A 291 -22.42 1.96 -13.22
CA TYR A 291 -22.36 1.15 -12.00
C TYR A 291 -22.39 -0.34 -12.35
N LEU A 292 -21.45 -1.13 -11.81
CA LEU A 292 -21.30 -2.56 -12.11
C LEU A 292 -21.28 -3.46 -10.87
N ALA A 293 -20.92 -2.98 -9.68
CA ALA A 293 -20.94 -3.79 -8.46
C ALA A 293 -20.90 -2.96 -7.17
N GLN A 294 -21.10 -3.64 -6.03
CA GLN A 294 -20.85 -3.09 -4.69
C GLN A 294 -19.66 -3.81 -4.04
N SER A 295 -18.73 -3.06 -3.47
CA SER A 295 -17.53 -3.54 -2.78
C SER A 295 -17.53 -3.04 -1.33
N GLY A 296 -18.34 -3.66 -0.47
CA GLY A 296 -18.53 -3.19 0.90
C GLY A 296 -19.36 -1.90 0.94
N SER A 297 -18.79 -0.82 1.45
CA SER A 297 -19.36 0.54 1.41
C SER A 297 -19.41 1.15 0.01
N ASP A 298 -18.55 0.68 -0.90
CA ASP A 298 -18.16 1.46 -2.07
C ASP A 298 -18.80 0.92 -3.35
N ALA A 299 -19.33 1.82 -4.18
CA ALA A 299 -19.88 1.50 -5.48
C ALA A 299 -18.75 1.37 -6.52
N VAL A 300 -18.79 0.32 -7.33
CA VAL A 300 -17.79 0.03 -8.38
C VAL A 300 -18.32 0.51 -9.72
N HIS A 301 -17.66 1.53 -10.29
CA HIS A 301 -18.04 2.16 -11.55
C HIS A 301 -17.00 1.97 -12.66
N GLY A 302 -17.51 1.85 -13.88
CA GLY A 302 -16.73 1.76 -15.12
C GLY A 302 -16.21 0.34 -15.42
N PHE A 303 -16.22 -0.02 -16.71
CA PHE A 303 -15.84 -1.38 -17.15
C PHE A 303 -14.42 -1.78 -16.76
N ALA A 304 -13.47 -0.83 -16.78
CA ALA A 304 -12.08 -1.09 -16.42
C ALA A 304 -11.90 -1.52 -14.96
N LEU A 305 -12.71 -1.00 -14.03
CA LEU A 305 -12.70 -1.45 -12.64
C LEU A 305 -13.55 -2.71 -12.43
N GLY A 306 -14.71 -2.80 -13.09
CA GLY A 306 -15.55 -3.99 -13.09
C GLY A 306 -14.79 -5.26 -13.52
N SER A 307 -13.93 -5.15 -14.54
CA SER A 307 -13.01 -6.21 -14.98
C SER A 307 -12.11 -6.72 -13.85
N ARG A 308 -11.44 -5.80 -13.14
CA ARG A 308 -10.54 -6.15 -12.03
C ARG A 308 -11.31 -6.72 -10.84
N PHE A 309 -12.50 -6.20 -10.56
CA PHE A 309 -13.33 -6.64 -9.45
C PHE A 309 -13.93 -8.04 -9.66
N TYR A 310 -14.42 -8.36 -10.86
CA TYR A 310 -15.02 -9.66 -11.16
C TYR A 310 -14.00 -10.74 -11.54
N PHE A 311 -12.98 -10.41 -12.34
CA PHE A 311 -12.07 -11.40 -12.96
C PHE A 311 -10.60 -11.25 -12.55
N GLY A 312 -10.22 -10.17 -11.83
CA GLY A 312 -8.82 -9.91 -11.45
C GLY A 312 -7.92 -9.45 -12.61
N LEU A 313 -8.46 -9.32 -13.82
CA LEU A 313 -7.73 -9.04 -15.05
C LEU A 313 -7.92 -7.59 -15.54
N PRO A 314 -6.96 -7.02 -16.28
CA PRO A 314 -7.19 -5.86 -17.14
C PRO A 314 -8.32 -6.12 -18.15
N LEU A 315 -9.09 -5.08 -18.49
CA LEU A 315 -10.23 -5.19 -19.41
C LEU A 315 -9.84 -5.68 -20.82
N SER A 316 -8.63 -5.32 -21.26
CA SER A 316 -8.01 -5.78 -22.51
C SER A 316 -7.61 -7.26 -22.53
N GLU A 317 -7.62 -7.94 -21.38
CA GLU A 317 -7.30 -9.36 -21.25
C GLU A 317 -8.54 -10.25 -21.05
N LEU A 318 -9.74 -9.66 -20.97
CA LEU A 318 -11.00 -10.40 -20.87
C LEU A 318 -11.38 -11.06 -22.18
N ARG A 319 -11.86 -12.31 -22.07
CA ARG A 319 -12.53 -13.01 -23.18
C ARG A 319 -13.87 -12.36 -23.52
N ILE A 320 -14.40 -12.68 -24.71
CA ILE A 320 -15.68 -12.14 -25.17
C ILE A 320 -16.87 -12.51 -24.26
N ASP A 321 -16.87 -13.71 -23.66
CA ASP A 321 -17.88 -14.13 -22.67
C ASP A 321 -17.80 -13.32 -21.37
N GLN A 322 -16.59 -12.94 -20.94
CA GLN A 322 -16.38 -12.10 -19.76
C GLN A 322 -16.79 -10.64 -20.02
N GLN A 323 -16.48 -10.12 -21.22
CA GLN A 323 -16.95 -8.80 -21.68
C GLN A 323 -18.49 -8.75 -21.79
N ALA A 324 -19.09 -9.79 -22.38
CA ALA A 324 -20.53 -9.94 -22.50
C ALA A 324 -21.23 -10.05 -21.14
N LEU A 325 -20.59 -10.63 -20.12
CA LEU A 325 -21.11 -10.67 -18.75
C LEU A 325 -21.14 -9.26 -18.13
N LEU A 326 -20.07 -8.47 -18.26
CA LEU A 326 -20.04 -7.08 -17.76
C LEU A 326 -21.14 -6.23 -18.42
N VAL A 327 -21.28 -6.30 -19.73
CA VAL A 327 -22.34 -5.60 -20.48
C VAL A 327 -23.73 -6.10 -20.08
N GLY A 328 -23.89 -7.42 -19.92
CA GLY A 328 -25.13 -8.03 -19.48
C GLY A 328 -25.62 -7.49 -18.13
N MET A 329 -24.69 -7.29 -17.19
CA MET A 329 -24.99 -6.78 -15.84
C MET A 329 -25.48 -5.33 -15.81
N VAL A 330 -25.09 -4.46 -16.76
CA VAL A 330 -25.44 -3.02 -16.82
C VAL A 330 -26.93 -2.75 -16.54
N LYS A 331 -27.81 -3.56 -17.14
CA LYS A 331 -29.28 -3.47 -17.00
C LYS A 331 -29.79 -3.64 -15.56
N GLY A 332 -29.01 -4.25 -14.67
CA GLY A 332 -29.36 -4.44 -13.26
C GLY A 332 -28.30 -5.25 -12.49
N PRO A 333 -27.18 -4.63 -12.07
CA PRO A 333 -26.02 -5.38 -11.57
C PRO A 333 -26.30 -6.21 -10.31
N SER A 334 -27.17 -5.73 -9.42
CA SER A 334 -27.60 -6.46 -8.22
C SER A 334 -28.53 -7.65 -8.53
N TYR A 335 -29.21 -7.65 -9.69
CA TYR A 335 -30.12 -8.72 -10.13
C TYR A 335 -29.38 -9.81 -10.93
N TYR A 336 -28.41 -9.39 -11.76
CA TYR A 336 -27.52 -10.26 -12.54
C TYR A 336 -26.18 -10.54 -11.82
N ASN A 337 -26.11 -10.32 -10.50
CA ASN A 337 -24.87 -10.52 -9.74
C ASN A 337 -24.42 -12.00 -9.81
N PRO A 338 -23.24 -12.29 -10.37
CA PRO A 338 -22.88 -13.65 -10.79
C PRO A 338 -22.47 -14.57 -9.63
N TRP A 339 -22.08 -14.04 -8.46
CA TRP A 339 -21.89 -14.85 -7.25
C TRP A 339 -23.21 -15.20 -6.55
N ARG A 340 -24.24 -14.34 -6.66
CA ARG A 340 -25.53 -14.54 -5.96
C ARG A 340 -26.58 -15.22 -6.83
N TYR A 341 -26.54 -15.00 -8.15
CA TYR A 341 -27.52 -15.48 -9.13
C TYR A 341 -26.82 -15.94 -10.42
N PRO A 342 -25.92 -16.95 -10.36
CA PRO A 342 -25.08 -17.37 -11.50
C PRO A 342 -25.91 -17.70 -12.75
N GLU A 343 -27.01 -18.45 -12.63
CA GLU A 343 -27.84 -18.81 -13.79
C GLU A 343 -28.39 -17.58 -14.53
N ARG A 344 -28.95 -16.59 -13.81
CA ARG A 344 -29.45 -15.35 -14.43
C ARG A 344 -28.34 -14.55 -15.10
N ALA A 345 -27.13 -14.59 -14.51
CA ALA A 345 -25.97 -13.92 -15.05
C ALA A 345 -25.47 -14.63 -16.33
N LYS A 346 -25.50 -15.96 -16.36
CA LYS A 346 -25.19 -16.82 -17.51
C LYS A 346 -26.21 -16.63 -18.65
N GLU A 347 -27.51 -16.73 -18.37
CA GLU A 347 -28.59 -16.42 -19.32
C GLU A 347 -28.42 -15.02 -19.96
N ARG A 348 -28.13 -14.00 -19.13
CA ARG A 348 -27.98 -12.61 -19.60
C ARG A 348 -26.68 -12.39 -20.39
N ARG A 349 -25.58 -13.04 -20.01
CA ARG A 349 -24.32 -13.08 -20.78
C ARG A 349 -24.52 -13.75 -22.14
N ASP A 350 -25.17 -14.91 -22.16
CA ASP A 350 -25.34 -15.73 -23.36
C ASP A 350 -26.30 -15.05 -24.36
N LEU A 351 -27.28 -14.28 -23.86
CA LEU A 351 -28.06 -13.34 -24.67
C LEU A 351 -27.20 -12.21 -25.28
N VAL A 352 -26.25 -11.60 -24.54
CA VAL A 352 -25.35 -10.58 -25.13
C VAL A 352 -24.45 -11.21 -26.20
N LEU A 353 -23.98 -12.44 -25.99
CA LEU A 353 -23.24 -13.21 -27.00
C LEU A 353 -24.08 -13.51 -28.24
N SER A 354 -25.38 -13.82 -28.12
CA SER A 354 -26.23 -14.03 -29.30
C SER A 354 -26.46 -12.72 -30.06
N LEU A 355 -26.63 -11.59 -29.37
CA LEU A 355 -26.76 -10.28 -30.01
C LEU A 355 -25.49 -9.86 -30.78
N LEU A 356 -24.30 -10.20 -30.28
CA LEU A 356 -23.03 -9.99 -31.01
C LEU A 356 -22.98 -10.82 -32.30
N ARG A 357 -23.39 -12.10 -32.24
CA ARG A 357 -23.46 -12.98 -33.42
C ARG A 357 -24.49 -12.46 -34.44
N ASP A 358 -25.67 -12.09 -33.98
CA ASP A 358 -26.79 -11.62 -34.81
C ASP A 358 -26.49 -10.27 -35.48
N THR A 359 -25.51 -9.51 -34.95
CA THR A 359 -24.97 -8.27 -35.53
C THR A 359 -23.63 -8.48 -36.25
N GLN A 360 -23.23 -9.74 -36.50
CA GLN A 360 -22.00 -10.14 -37.19
C GLN A 360 -20.70 -9.61 -36.56
N LYS A 361 -20.73 -9.30 -35.26
CA LYS A 361 -19.58 -8.83 -34.47
C LYS A 361 -18.72 -9.97 -33.93
N ILE A 362 -19.27 -11.19 -33.88
CA ILE A 362 -18.53 -12.44 -33.69
C ILE A 362 -19.04 -13.48 -34.67
N ASP A 363 -18.17 -14.42 -35.03
CA ASP A 363 -18.53 -15.59 -35.81
C ASP A 363 -19.24 -16.67 -34.96
N ASP A 364 -19.77 -17.65 -35.68
CA ASP A 364 -20.61 -18.71 -35.13
C ASP A 364 -19.82 -19.77 -34.32
N GLU A 365 -18.51 -19.94 -34.55
CA GLU A 365 -17.62 -20.81 -33.76
C GLU A 365 -17.27 -20.11 -32.44
N THR A 366 -16.85 -18.84 -32.51
CA THR A 366 -16.59 -17.97 -31.36
C THR A 366 -17.82 -17.94 -30.44
N TYR A 367 -19.03 -17.76 -30.98
CA TYR A 367 -20.28 -17.86 -30.22
C TYR A 367 -20.44 -19.22 -29.53
N LYS A 368 -20.36 -20.34 -30.28
CA LYS A 368 -20.50 -21.72 -29.76
C LYS A 368 -19.45 -22.09 -28.72
N LYS A 369 -18.29 -21.44 -28.73
CA LYS A 369 -17.20 -21.59 -27.76
C LYS A 369 -17.41 -20.72 -26.51
N ALA A 370 -17.90 -19.49 -26.68
CA ALA A 370 -18.13 -18.52 -25.61
C ALA A 370 -19.25 -18.95 -24.66
N ILE A 371 -20.41 -19.38 -25.18
CA ILE A 371 -21.55 -19.84 -24.34
C ILE A 371 -21.20 -21.09 -23.49
N LYS A 372 -20.21 -21.89 -23.93
CA LYS A 372 -19.71 -23.07 -23.21
C LYS A 372 -18.71 -22.73 -22.10
N GLN A 373 -18.24 -21.48 -21.99
CA GLN A 373 -17.40 -21.08 -20.86
C GLN A 373 -18.27 -20.93 -19.60
N ASP A 374 -17.68 -21.22 -18.44
CA ASP A 374 -18.27 -20.82 -17.16
C ASP A 374 -18.00 -19.34 -16.87
N LEU A 375 -18.46 -18.85 -15.72
CA LEU A 375 -18.42 -17.42 -15.39
C LEU A 375 -17.02 -16.95 -14.95
N ASP A 376 -16.08 -17.86 -14.66
CA ASP A 376 -14.65 -17.62 -14.35
C ASP A 376 -14.37 -16.43 -13.43
N LEU A 377 -15.18 -16.31 -12.38
CA LEU A 377 -15.10 -15.24 -11.38
C LEU A 377 -13.92 -15.46 -10.43
N GLN A 378 -13.41 -14.35 -9.86
CA GLN A 378 -12.61 -14.43 -8.63
C GLN A 378 -13.43 -15.05 -7.48
N PRO A 379 -12.79 -15.76 -6.53
CA PRO A 379 -13.48 -16.34 -5.37
C PRO A 379 -14.21 -15.32 -4.48
N LYS A 380 -13.79 -14.05 -4.53
CA LYS A 380 -14.47 -12.90 -3.92
C LYS A 380 -14.29 -11.67 -4.82
N GLY A 381 -15.29 -10.80 -4.84
CA GLY A 381 -15.15 -9.48 -5.44
C GLY A 381 -14.33 -8.55 -4.55
N HIS A 382 -13.13 -8.21 -5.00
CA HIS A 382 -12.32 -7.14 -4.42
C HIS A 382 -11.59 -6.37 -5.53
N VAL A 383 -11.47 -5.05 -5.37
CA VAL A 383 -10.67 -4.21 -6.29
C VAL A 383 -9.18 -4.52 -6.12
N ALA A 384 -8.72 -4.74 -4.89
CA ALA A 384 -7.36 -5.12 -4.54
C ALA A 384 -7.27 -5.73 -3.12
N SER A 385 -6.06 -6.09 -2.70
CA SER A 385 -5.78 -6.57 -1.33
C SER A 385 -5.86 -5.43 -0.31
N ARG A 386 -6.57 -5.62 0.80
CA ARG A 386 -6.59 -4.64 1.90
C ARG A 386 -5.26 -4.67 2.64
N GLN A 387 -4.54 -3.56 2.62
CA GLN A 387 -3.22 -3.40 3.25
C GLN A 387 -3.21 -2.24 4.27
N PRO A 388 -4.05 -2.26 5.33
CA PRO A 388 -4.39 -1.05 6.07
C PRO A 388 -3.19 -0.42 6.79
N ALA A 389 -2.31 -1.25 7.35
CA ALA A 389 -1.12 -0.79 8.06
C ALA A 389 -0.15 -0.03 7.13
N PHE A 390 0.12 -0.55 5.93
CA PHE A 390 0.95 0.11 4.93
C PHE A 390 0.26 1.35 4.33
N PHE A 391 -1.05 1.27 4.06
CA PHE A 391 -1.84 2.40 3.55
C PHE A 391 -1.91 3.55 4.56
N SER A 392 -1.88 3.27 5.87
CA SER A 392 -1.77 4.30 6.92
C SER A 392 -0.45 5.07 6.82
N LEU A 393 0.70 4.38 6.70
CA LEU A 393 1.99 5.03 6.47
C LEU A 393 2.00 5.82 5.15
N LEU A 394 1.45 5.24 4.07
CA LEU A 394 1.37 5.89 2.77
C LEU A 394 0.54 7.18 2.81
N LYS A 395 -0.62 7.18 3.50
CA LYS A 395 -1.44 8.39 3.72
C LYS A 395 -0.66 9.46 4.50
N GLN A 396 0.12 9.07 5.52
CA GLN A 396 0.99 10.01 6.26
C GLN A 396 2.11 10.58 5.38
N GLU A 397 2.76 9.76 4.56
CA GLU A 397 3.85 10.22 3.69
C GLU A 397 3.37 11.09 2.53
N LEU A 398 2.25 10.77 1.89
CA LEU A 398 1.66 11.61 0.85
C LEU A 398 1.34 13.01 1.38
N ASN A 399 0.69 13.09 2.54
CA ASN A 399 0.35 14.35 3.19
C ASN A 399 1.58 15.17 3.63
N LYS A 400 2.72 14.51 3.90
CA LYS A 400 3.97 15.14 4.35
C LYS A 400 4.90 15.55 3.19
N ARG A 401 4.94 14.76 2.11
CA ARG A 401 5.97 14.87 1.05
C ARG A 401 5.47 15.43 -0.29
N VAL A 402 4.16 15.40 -0.56
CA VAL A 402 3.58 15.94 -1.81
C VAL A 402 3.17 17.41 -1.61
N SER A 403 3.63 18.28 -2.50
CA SER A 403 3.50 19.74 -2.38
C SER A 403 2.05 20.24 -2.42
N GLN A 404 1.77 21.30 -1.67
CA GLN A 404 0.41 21.82 -1.37
C GLN A 404 -0.59 20.81 -0.75
N GLY A 405 -0.12 19.63 -0.36
CA GLY A 405 -0.94 18.57 0.22
C GLY A 405 -1.64 17.74 -0.86
N TYR A 406 -1.73 16.44 -0.60
CA TYR A 406 -2.49 15.51 -1.44
C TYR A 406 -3.97 15.94 -1.54
N GLN A 407 -4.40 16.36 -2.73
CA GLN A 407 -5.82 16.62 -3.01
C GLN A 407 -6.51 15.33 -3.48
N PRO A 408 -7.50 14.80 -2.74
CA PRO A 408 -8.28 13.66 -3.19
C PRO A 408 -9.03 13.98 -4.49
N GLY A 409 -9.22 12.97 -5.34
CA GLY A 409 -10.04 13.10 -6.55
C GLY A 409 -9.27 13.43 -7.83
N LEU A 410 -7.97 13.73 -7.80
CA LEU A 410 -7.18 14.00 -9.03
C LEU A 410 -6.86 12.74 -9.87
N GLY A 411 -7.07 11.53 -9.33
CA GLY A 411 -6.79 10.27 -10.04
C GLY A 411 -5.30 9.96 -10.21
N LEU A 412 -4.48 10.36 -9.24
CA LEU A 412 -3.01 10.22 -9.29
C LEU A 412 -2.58 8.74 -9.32
N ARG A 413 -1.38 8.48 -9.81
CA ARG A 413 -0.71 7.16 -9.70
C ARG A 413 0.34 7.21 -8.62
N VAL A 414 0.17 6.40 -7.58
CA VAL A 414 1.05 6.35 -6.41
C VAL A 414 1.86 5.06 -6.46
N TYR A 415 3.16 5.17 -6.73
CA TYR A 415 4.10 4.06 -6.79
C TYR A 415 4.77 3.90 -5.42
N THR A 416 4.67 2.70 -4.84
CA THR A 416 5.11 2.42 -3.47
C THR A 416 6.27 1.45 -3.43
N THR A 417 6.85 1.30 -2.25
CA THR A 417 8.00 0.42 -1.98
C THR A 417 7.63 -1.04 -1.67
N LEU A 418 6.35 -1.31 -1.45
CA LEU A 418 5.84 -2.59 -0.95
C LEU A 418 6.15 -3.72 -1.92
N ASP A 419 6.77 -4.79 -1.40
CA ASP A 419 7.03 -6.04 -2.11
C ASP A 419 5.87 -7.01 -1.82
N PRO A 420 5.06 -7.39 -2.83
CA PRO A 420 3.90 -8.27 -2.61
C PRO A 420 4.28 -9.63 -2.01
N ILE A 421 5.48 -10.13 -2.27
CA ILE A 421 6.00 -11.39 -1.77
C ILE A 421 6.42 -11.23 -0.30
N SER A 422 7.09 -10.13 0.08
CA SER A 422 7.37 -9.83 1.50
C SER A 422 6.08 -9.64 2.29
N GLN A 423 5.11 -8.87 1.77
CA GLN A 423 3.84 -8.62 2.46
C GLN A 423 3.03 -9.91 2.65
N ALA A 424 2.76 -10.66 1.59
CA ALA A 424 1.99 -11.90 1.68
C ALA A 424 2.65 -12.94 2.60
N SER A 425 3.99 -13.01 2.61
CA SER A 425 4.75 -13.89 3.51
C SER A 425 4.59 -13.48 4.97
N ALA A 426 4.73 -12.17 5.28
CA ALA A 426 4.57 -11.66 6.64
C ALA A 426 3.15 -11.89 7.16
N GLU A 427 2.13 -11.58 6.36
CA GLU A 427 0.73 -11.80 6.75
C GLU A 427 0.41 -13.28 7.00
N SER A 428 0.86 -14.21 6.13
CA SER A 428 0.55 -15.63 6.29
C SER A 428 1.14 -16.18 7.59
N VAL A 429 2.40 -15.84 7.86
CA VAL A 429 3.07 -16.22 9.11
C VAL A 429 2.37 -15.63 10.33
N VAL A 430 1.92 -14.37 10.27
CA VAL A 430 1.11 -13.76 11.34
C VAL A 430 -0.21 -14.50 11.52
N ARG A 431 -0.98 -14.74 10.45
CA ARG A 431 -2.26 -15.48 10.49
C ARG A 431 -2.09 -16.88 11.11
N GLU A 432 -1.01 -17.59 10.78
CA GLU A 432 -0.75 -18.95 11.25
C GLU A 432 -0.19 -18.99 12.68
N LYS A 433 0.90 -18.25 12.97
CA LYS A 433 1.55 -18.27 14.30
C LYS A 433 0.66 -17.70 15.39
N MET A 434 -0.10 -16.63 15.11
CA MET A 434 -0.94 -16.01 16.15
C MET A 434 -2.10 -16.90 16.59
N VAL A 435 -2.57 -17.85 15.75
CA VAL A 435 -3.55 -18.86 16.17
C VAL A 435 -2.96 -19.84 17.20
N ALA A 436 -1.69 -20.22 17.06
CA ALA A 436 -1.00 -21.05 18.05
C ALA A 436 -0.69 -20.26 19.33
N LEU A 437 -0.08 -19.08 19.19
CA LEU A 437 0.34 -18.25 20.32
C LEU A 437 -0.86 -17.75 21.15
N LYS A 438 -2.01 -17.39 20.54
CA LYS A 438 -3.23 -17.00 21.27
C LYS A 438 -3.86 -18.14 22.07
N LYS A 439 -3.60 -19.41 21.72
CA LYS A 439 -4.03 -20.57 22.53
C LYS A 439 -3.19 -20.74 23.79
N GLN A 440 -1.89 -20.43 23.72
CA GLN A 440 -0.92 -20.59 24.81
C GLN A 440 -0.85 -19.36 25.74
N HIS A 441 -0.92 -18.15 25.18
CA HIS A 441 -0.68 -16.86 25.87
C HIS A 441 -1.92 -15.96 25.98
N GLY A 442 -3.07 -16.44 25.50
CA GLY A 442 -4.37 -15.78 25.63
C GLY A 442 -4.79 -14.95 24.41
N LYS A 443 -6.12 -14.79 24.25
CA LYS A 443 -6.75 -14.23 23.04
C LYS A 443 -6.39 -12.76 22.73
N GLN A 444 -5.91 -11.99 23.72
CA GLN A 444 -5.58 -10.57 23.59
C GLN A 444 -4.11 -10.31 23.19
N LEU A 445 -3.31 -11.34 22.91
CA LEU A 445 -1.94 -11.18 22.42
C LEU A 445 -1.95 -10.60 20.99
N GLU A 446 -1.39 -9.41 20.80
CA GLU A 446 -1.22 -8.79 19.48
C GLU A 446 0.24 -8.82 19.04
N THR A 447 0.46 -8.54 17.75
CA THR A 447 1.79 -8.50 17.13
C THR A 447 1.84 -7.40 16.08
N ALA A 448 3.05 -6.96 15.74
CA ALA A 448 3.32 -6.08 14.62
C ALA A 448 4.62 -6.52 13.94
N VAL A 449 4.68 -6.34 12.61
CA VAL A 449 5.84 -6.65 11.78
C VAL A 449 6.14 -5.45 10.89
N VAL A 450 7.39 -5.04 10.82
CA VAL A 450 7.90 -4.07 9.85
C VAL A 450 9.11 -4.69 9.14
N VAL A 451 9.11 -4.63 7.81
CA VAL A 451 10.22 -5.07 6.97
C VAL A 451 10.69 -3.88 6.14
N ALA A 452 11.95 -3.48 6.31
CA ALA A 452 12.60 -2.45 5.53
C ALA A 452 13.74 -3.05 4.70
N ASP A 453 13.97 -2.49 3.52
CA ASP A 453 15.19 -2.69 2.76
C ASP A 453 16.40 -2.20 3.58
N ARG A 454 17.41 -3.07 3.70
CA ARG A 454 18.60 -2.80 4.48
C ARG A 454 19.37 -1.59 3.97
N GLN A 455 19.43 -1.37 2.66
CA GLN A 455 20.24 -0.29 2.05
C GLN A 455 19.42 0.97 1.81
N THR A 456 18.23 0.84 1.22
CA THR A 456 17.43 1.99 0.77
C THR A 456 16.48 2.54 1.83
N GLY A 457 16.17 1.77 2.88
CA GLY A 457 15.13 2.12 3.87
C GLY A 457 13.69 1.98 3.33
N GLU A 458 13.52 1.49 2.11
CA GLU A 458 12.21 1.27 1.49
C GLU A 458 11.43 0.19 2.25
N ILE A 459 10.21 0.49 2.71
CA ILE A 459 9.37 -0.46 3.44
C ILE A 459 8.86 -1.54 2.47
N ARG A 460 9.34 -2.77 2.63
CA ARG A 460 8.93 -3.92 1.82
C ARG A 460 7.63 -4.56 2.31
N ALA A 461 7.37 -4.53 3.62
CA ALA A 461 6.15 -5.05 4.23
C ALA A 461 5.82 -4.38 5.58
N MET A 462 4.53 -4.31 5.93
CA MET A 462 4.04 -3.83 7.22
C MET A 462 2.75 -4.55 7.65
N VAL A 463 2.72 -5.01 8.90
CA VAL A 463 1.55 -5.66 9.54
C VAL A 463 1.30 -5.02 10.91
N GLY A 464 0.12 -4.44 11.10
CA GLY A 464 -0.26 -3.65 12.30
C GLY A 464 -1.01 -4.40 13.42
N GLY A 465 -1.23 -5.71 13.27
CA GLY A 465 -1.99 -6.52 14.23
C GLY A 465 -2.01 -8.01 13.89
N SER A 466 -2.53 -8.84 14.81
CA SER A 466 -2.68 -10.30 14.61
C SER A 466 -3.71 -10.70 13.54
N ARG A 467 -4.47 -9.73 13.03
CA ARG A 467 -5.41 -9.87 11.91
C ARG A 467 -5.00 -8.84 10.83
N PRO A 468 -4.11 -9.17 9.88
CA PRO A 468 -3.51 -8.17 8.98
C PRO A 468 -4.53 -7.39 8.14
N GLU A 469 -5.60 -8.05 7.70
CA GLU A 469 -6.69 -7.49 6.90
C GLU A 469 -7.67 -6.59 7.69
N PHE A 470 -7.54 -6.53 9.02
CA PHE A 470 -8.42 -5.72 9.87
C PHE A 470 -7.93 -4.27 9.94
N ASP A 471 -8.70 -3.37 9.32
CA ASP A 471 -8.47 -1.93 9.43
C ASP A 471 -8.81 -1.42 10.83
N GLY A 472 -7.96 -0.54 11.37
CA GLY A 472 -7.96 -0.12 12.76
C GLY A 472 -6.55 0.20 13.29
N PHE A 473 -6.38 0.18 14.62
CA PHE A 473 -5.16 0.63 15.30
C PHE A 473 -3.89 -0.08 14.78
N ASN A 474 -2.96 0.69 14.18
CA ASN A 474 -1.81 0.16 13.47
C ASN A 474 -0.59 0.09 14.40
N ARG A 475 -0.40 -1.06 15.05
CA ARG A 475 0.68 -1.25 16.03
C ARG A 475 2.09 -1.19 15.44
N ALA A 476 2.25 -1.16 14.13
CA ALA A 476 3.55 -0.93 13.49
C ALA A 476 4.02 0.53 13.59
N LEU A 477 3.07 1.49 13.60
CA LEU A 477 3.33 2.94 13.69
C LEU A 477 2.94 3.50 15.05
N ASP A 478 1.73 3.18 15.52
CA ASP A 478 1.06 3.93 16.58
C ASP A 478 1.36 3.39 17.99
N ALA A 479 1.74 2.11 18.09
CA ALA A 479 1.99 1.45 19.37
C ALA A 479 3.42 1.68 19.86
N ARG A 480 3.63 2.80 20.57
CA ARG A 480 4.87 3.09 21.31
C ARG A 480 4.99 2.16 22.52
N ARG A 481 6.01 1.30 22.54
CA ARG A 481 6.17 0.18 23.49
C ARG A 481 7.58 0.08 24.05
N GLN A 482 7.74 -0.52 25.23
CA GLN A 482 9.02 -0.53 25.94
C GLN A 482 10.02 -1.43 25.21
N ILE A 483 11.05 -0.85 24.61
CA ILE A 483 11.96 -1.59 23.72
C ILE A 483 12.87 -2.57 24.46
N GLY A 484 13.15 -2.32 25.74
CA GLY A 484 13.96 -3.20 26.57
C GLY A 484 15.35 -3.47 25.96
N SER A 485 15.78 -4.73 25.99
CA SER A 485 17.09 -5.15 25.44
C SER A 485 17.29 -4.97 23.91
N VAL A 486 16.32 -4.43 23.17
CA VAL A 486 16.49 -3.97 21.78
C VAL A 486 17.39 -2.72 21.69
N VAL A 487 17.49 -1.90 22.75
CA VAL A 487 18.36 -0.70 22.75
C VAL A 487 19.85 -1.05 22.65
N LYS A 488 20.25 -2.25 23.09
CA LYS A 488 21.65 -2.52 23.47
C LYS A 488 22.65 -2.31 22.33
N PRO A 489 22.41 -2.71 21.07
CA PRO A 489 23.32 -2.40 19.98
C PRO A 489 23.69 -0.91 19.86
N ALA A 490 22.81 0.04 20.20
CA ALA A 490 23.16 1.46 20.23
C ALA A 490 24.18 1.80 21.34
N VAL A 491 24.04 1.23 22.53
CA VAL A 491 25.00 1.39 23.65
C VAL A 491 26.38 0.83 23.26
N TYR A 492 26.41 -0.34 22.61
CA TYR A 492 27.65 -1.00 22.22
C TYR A 492 28.29 -0.32 20.99
N LEU A 493 27.49 0.18 20.06
CA LEU A 493 27.93 1.07 18.97
C LEU A 493 28.57 2.36 19.50
N SER A 494 27.97 2.97 20.54
CA SER A 494 28.51 4.16 21.21
C SER A 494 29.90 3.90 21.81
N ALA A 495 30.12 2.70 22.34
CA ALA A 495 31.44 2.26 22.80
C ALA A 495 32.41 2.00 21.64
N LEU A 496 31.99 1.22 20.63
CA LEU A 496 32.83 0.81 19.49
C LEU A 496 33.16 1.97 18.53
N ALA A 497 32.47 3.10 18.64
CA ALA A 497 32.88 4.38 18.02
C ALA A 497 34.14 5.00 18.64
N ARG A 498 34.57 4.50 19.82
CA ARG A 498 35.69 4.98 20.63
C ARG A 498 36.77 3.88 20.81
N PRO A 499 37.40 3.40 19.72
CA PRO A 499 38.34 2.26 19.74
C PRO A 499 39.59 2.49 20.59
N GLU A 500 39.97 3.76 20.82
CA GLU A 500 41.01 4.15 21.78
C GLU A 500 40.67 3.82 23.25
N ARG A 501 39.42 3.38 23.54
CA ARG A 501 38.98 2.93 24.87
C ARG A 501 38.26 1.57 24.86
N PHE A 502 37.54 1.21 23.79
CA PHE A 502 36.68 0.03 23.75
C PHE A 502 36.83 -0.82 22.48
N SER A 503 36.85 -2.14 22.64
CA SER A 503 36.86 -3.13 21.55
C SER A 503 35.87 -4.26 21.86
N LEU A 504 35.67 -5.18 20.91
CA LEU A 504 34.89 -6.40 21.13
C LEU A 504 35.46 -7.28 22.26
N ALA A 505 36.75 -7.15 22.56
CA ALA A 505 37.45 -7.88 23.61
C ALA A 505 37.55 -7.14 24.97
N SER A 506 37.02 -5.91 25.09
CA SER A 506 37.04 -5.17 26.35
C SER A 506 36.25 -5.91 27.43
N ASN A 507 36.87 -6.15 28.60
CA ASN A 507 36.20 -6.78 29.74
C ASN A 507 35.28 -5.78 30.43
N LEU A 508 34.10 -6.24 30.80
CA LEU A 508 33.06 -5.48 31.47
C LEU A 508 32.68 -6.16 32.79
N ASP A 509 32.54 -5.38 33.86
CA ASP A 509 32.12 -5.89 35.16
C ASP A 509 30.70 -6.46 35.13
N ASP A 510 30.55 -7.71 35.58
CA ASP A 510 29.28 -8.37 35.87
C ASP A 510 29.17 -8.67 37.38
N LYS A 511 29.09 -7.58 38.17
CA LYS A 511 29.11 -7.55 39.65
C LYS A 511 27.93 -6.72 40.18
N PRO A 512 27.50 -6.85 41.45
CA PRO A 512 26.39 -6.07 42.01
C PRO A 512 26.55 -4.55 41.80
N LEU A 513 25.58 -3.92 41.16
CA LEU A 513 25.58 -2.50 40.82
C LEU A 513 24.39 -1.79 41.46
N THR A 514 24.65 -0.62 42.05
CA THR A 514 23.65 0.35 42.48
C THR A 514 24.11 1.73 42.03
N LEU A 515 23.27 2.42 41.27
CA LEU A 515 23.45 3.84 40.94
C LEU A 515 22.52 4.66 41.82
N THR A 516 22.94 5.86 42.22
CA THR A 516 22.15 6.80 43.01
C THR A 516 22.05 8.11 42.24
N ASP A 517 20.85 8.68 42.11
CA ASP A 517 20.66 10.00 41.50
C ASP A 517 20.95 11.15 42.49
N GLU A 518 20.99 12.38 41.97
CA GLU A 518 21.22 13.61 42.75
C GLU A 518 20.17 13.86 43.84
N LYS A 519 19.05 13.13 43.82
CA LYS A 519 17.94 13.21 44.77
C LYS A 519 17.97 12.04 45.77
N GLY A 520 19.06 11.27 45.81
CA GLY A 520 19.27 10.14 46.71
C GLY A 520 18.51 8.87 46.32
N LYS A 521 17.85 8.83 45.16
CA LYS A 521 17.08 7.65 44.73
C LYS A 521 18.01 6.61 44.12
N THR A 522 17.97 5.40 44.66
CA THR A 522 18.79 4.29 44.21
C THR A 522 18.12 3.46 43.10
N TRP A 523 18.94 2.93 42.19
CA TRP A 523 18.55 1.97 41.15
C TRP A 523 19.59 0.85 41.06
N SER A 524 19.17 -0.37 41.37
CA SER A 524 20.03 -1.56 41.37
C SER A 524 19.58 -2.55 40.27
N PRO A 525 20.07 -2.41 39.02
CA PRO A 525 19.71 -3.30 37.92
C PRO A 525 20.20 -4.73 38.19
N ARG A 526 19.54 -5.72 37.58
CA ARG A 526 19.88 -7.15 37.70
C ARG A 526 19.89 -7.82 36.34
N ASN A 527 20.71 -8.85 36.17
CA ASN A 527 20.61 -9.76 35.03
C ASN A 527 19.32 -10.59 35.09
N TYR A 528 18.83 -11.02 33.93
CA TYR A 528 17.58 -11.80 33.81
C TYR A 528 17.63 -13.14 34.56
N ASP A 529 18.78 -13.80 34.52
CA ASP A 529 19.10 -15.03 35.26
C ASP A 529 19.42 -14.81 36.75
N ARG A 530 19.54 -13.54 37.18
CA ARG A 530 19.98 -13.11 38.52
C ARG A 530 21.38 -13.57 38.92
N GLN A 531 22.23 -13.93 37.96
CA GLN A 531 23.61 -14.35 38.18
C GLN A 531 24.62 -13.22 37.92
N PHE A 532 25.81 -13.35 38.51
CA PHE A 532 26.97 -12.50 38.35
C PHE A 532 28.15 -13.34 37.86
N ARG A 533 29.06 -12.74 37.07
CA ARG A 533 30.16 -13.47 36.40
C ARG A 533 31.55 -12.90 36.64
N GLY A 534 31.66 -11.79 37.36
CA GLY A 534 32.95 -11.13 37.58
C GLY A 534 33.31 -10.26 36.37
N GLU A 535 33.94 -10.84 35.35
CA GLU A 535 34.26 -10.18 34.08
C GLU A 535 33.58 -10.88 32.91
N VAL A 536 33.09 -10.11 31.93
CA VAL A 536 32.63 -10.65 30.64
C VAL A 536 33.14 -9.80 29.47
N PRO A 537 33.60 -10.39 28.36
CA PRO A 537 33.98 -9.63 27.17
C PRO A 537 32.78 -8.93 26.53
N LEU A 538 32.99 -7.72 26.00
CA LEU A 538 31.96 -6.88 25.38
C LEU A 538 31.16 -7.62 24.30
N VAL A 539 31.80 -8.44 23.46
CA VAL A 539 31.09 -9.26 22.47
C VAL A 539 30.13 -10.28 23.10
N GLN A 540 30.55 -10.98 24.16
CA GLN A 540 29.72 -11.96 24.88
C GLN A 540 28.59 -11.27 25.65
N ALA A 541 28.86 -10.09 26.22
CA ALA A 541 27.86 -9.30 26.95
C ALA A 541 26.68 -8.89 26.04
N LEU A 542 26.94 -8.53 24.78
CA LEU A 542 25.88 -8.29 23.81
C LEU A 542 25.20 -9.60 23.35
N ALA A 543 25.98 -10.63 23.02
CA ALA A 543 25.48 -11.92 22.54
C ALA A 543 24.48 -12.56 23.54
N ARG A 544 24.86 -12.59 24.82
CA ARG A 544 24.03 -13.08 25.94
C ARG A 544 23.04 -12.03 26.45
N SER A 545 23.17 -10.78 26.02
CA SER A 545 22.30 -9.66 26.38
C SER A 545 22.28 -9.34 27.88
N TYR A 546 23.42 -9.46 28.57
CA TYR A 546 23.52 -9.18 30.01
C TYR A 546 23.20 -7.70 30.33
N ASN A 547 22.58 -7.46 31.48
CA ASN A 547 22.10 -6.13 31.87
C ASN A 547 23.20 -5.30 32.51
N ILE A 548 23.85 -5.84 33.54
CA ILE A 548 24.81 -5.09 34.35
C ILE A 548 26.04 -4.64 33.54
N PRO A 549 26.70 -5.50 32.74
CA PRO A 549 27.76 -5.10 31.81
C PRO A 549 27.35 -3.99 30.85
N THR A 550 26.08 -3.98 30.40
CA THR A 550 25.56 -2.95 29.51
C THR A 550 25.39 -1.61 30.21
N VAL A 551 24.97 -1.60 31.47
CA VAL A 551 24.88 -0.38 32.28
C VAL A 551 26.29 0.15 32.58
N ASN A 552 27.21 -0.71 33.01
CA ASN A 552 28.61 -0.35 33.27
C ASN A 552 29.29 0.23 32.01
N LEU A 553 29.06 -0.38 30.84
CA LEU A 553 29.53 0.12 29.54
C LEU A 553 28.94 1.50 29.20
N GLY A 554 27.60 1.64 29.26
CA GLY A 554 26.93 2.91 28.92
C GLY A 554 27.31 4.06 29.86
N MET A 555 27.45 3.80 31.16
CA MET A 555 27.94 4.80 32.12
C MET A 555 29.41 5.17 31.87
N SER A 556 30.24 4.21 31.45
CA SER A 556 31.66 4.43 31.11
C SER A 556 31.86 5.17 29.77
N VAL A 557 30.89 5.08 28.86
CA VAL A 557 30.79 5.88 27.62
C VAL A 557 30.23 7.28 27.90
N GLY A 558 29.40 7.43 28.93
CA GLY A 558 28.67 8.65 29.25
C GLY A 558 27.29 8.68 28.59
N LEU A 559 26.27 9.13 29.32
CA LEU A 559 24.87 8.97 28.91
C LEU A 559 24.52 9.75 27.64
N ASP A 560 24.94 11.02 27.54
CA ASP A 560 24.72 11.85 26.35
C ASP A 560 25.26 11.22 25.07
N ASN A 561 26.48 10.66 25.12
CA ASN A 561 27.09 9.96 23.98
C ASN A 561 26.24 8.78 23.47
N VAL A 562 25.44 8.14 24.34
CA VAL A 562 24.48 7.09 23.96
C VAL A 562 23.18 7.68 23.41
N VAL A 563 22.68 8.77 23.98
CA VAL A 563 21.48 9.48 23.48
C VAL A 563 21.75 10.10 22.11
N ASP A 564 22.91 10.71 21.90
CA ASP A 564 23.35 11.26 20.62
C ASP A 564 23.45 10.15 19.57
N THR A 565 24.04 9.00 19.92
CA THR A 565 24.07 7.81 19.05
C THR A 565 22.65 7.32 18.69
N LEU A 566 21.70 7.32 19.64
CA LEU A 566 20.30 6.99 19.35
C LEU A 566 19.65 7.99 18.37
N VAL A 567 19.99 9.28 18.47
CA VAL A 567 19.51 10.34 17.55
C VAL A 567 20.12 10.19 16.16
N ASP A 568 21.41 9.89 16.06
CA ASP A 568 22.07 9.58 14.78
C ASP A 568 21.41 8.36 14.10
N LEU A 569 21.13 7.30 14.87
CA LEU A 569 20.43 6.12 14.38
C LEU A 569 18.98 6.39 13.90
N GLY A 570 18.38 7.52 14.29
CA GLY A 570 17.06 7.99 13.81
C GLY A 570 15.97 8.06 14.87
N VAL A 571 16.29 7.96 16.16
CA VAL A 571 15.33 8.18 17.25
C VAL A 571 15.19 9.68 17.54
N ASP A 572 13.97 10.18 17.69
CA ASP A 572 13.72 11.58 18.07
C ASP A 572 14.18 11.86 19.51
N ARG A 573 15.03 12.88 19.68
CA ARG A 573 15.60 13.31 20.97
C ARG A 573 14.53 13.62 22.02
N GLY A 574 13.35 14.10 21.61
CA GLY A 574 12.22 14.36 22.51
C GLY A 574 11.65 13.11 23.18
N GLN A 575 11.97 11.92 22.67
CA GLN A 575 11.47 10.62 23.15
C GLN A 575 12.43 9.91 24.12
N ILE A 576 13.65 10.43 24.33
CA ILE A 576 14.71 9.75 25.07
C ILE A 576 14.94 10.42 26.44
N PRO A 577 14.51 9.82 27.57
CA PRO A 577 14.73 10.39 28.90
C PRO A 577 16.21 10.34 29.31
N GLN A 578 16.73 11.41 29.90
CA GLN A 578 18.10 11.44 30.44
C GLN A 578 18.22 10.73 31.80
N VAL A 579 18.08 9.41 31.81
CA VAL A 579 18.30 8.55 32.99
C VAL A 579 19.03 7.24 32.64
N PRO A 580 19.86 6.66 33.52
CA PRO A 580 20.60 5.42 33.25
C PRO A 580 19.75 4.22 32.81
N ALA A 581 18.45 4.20 33.13
CA ALA A 581 17.54 3.13 32.74
C ALA A 581 17.33 3.01 31.21
N ILE A 582 17.62 4.04 30.41
CA ILE A 582 17.56 3.94 28.94
C ILE A 582 18.59 2.93 28.39
N LEU A 583 19.69 2.68 29.10
CA LEU A 583 20.70 1.69 28.72
C LEU A 583 20.15 0.25 28.69
N LEU A 584 19.01 0.02 29.34
CA LEU A 584 18.24 -1.22 29.31
C LEU A 584 16.89 -1.09 28.58
N GLY A 585 16.63 0.05 27.93
CA GLY A 585 15.46 0.30 27.08
C GLY A 585 14.20 0.68 27.85
N ALA A 586 14.33 1.42 28.96
CA ALA A 586 13.21 1.96 29.74
C ALA A 586 12.57 3.23 29.12
N PHE A 587 12.34 3.20 27.80
CA PHE A 587 11.59 4.22 27.05
C PHE A 587 10.83 3.54 25.89
N THR A 588 9.90 4.27 25.27
CA THR A 588 8.92 3.69 24.34
C THR A 588 9.11 4.15 22.89
N LEU A 589 9.20 3.19 21.97
CA LEU A 589 9.25 3.41 20.51
C LEU A 589 8.21 2.53 19.80
N SER A 590 7.79 2.94 18.62
CA SER A 590 7.06 2.07 17.68
C SER A 590 7.97 1.03 17.00
N PRO A 591 7.43 -0.07 16.47
CA PRO A 591 8.18 -0.99 15.61
C PRO A 591 8.83 -0.33 14.38
N TYR A 592 8.22 0.72 13.84
CA TYR A 592 8.79 1.54 12.76
C TYR A 592 10.04 2.32 13.22
N GLU A 593 9.96 3.03 14.35
CA GLU A 593 11.12 3.75 14.93
C GLU A 593 12.25 2.78 15.32
N VAL A 594 11.92 1.60 15.84
CA VAL A 594 12.90 0.51 16.07
C VAL A 594 13.53 0.02 14.76
N THR A 595 12.76 -0.09 13.68
CA THR A 595 13.29 -0.50 12.37
C THR A 595 14.25 0.55 11.81
N GLN A 596 13.96 1.84 11.95
CA GLN A 596 14.88 2.91 11.51
C GLN A 596 16.23 2.81 12.24
N MET A 597 16.19 2.58 13.56
CA MET A 597 17.39 2.44 14.39
C MET A 597 18.28 1.28 13.90
N TYR A 598 17.69 0.14 13.53
CA TYR A 598 18.44 -1.02 13.02
C TYR A 598 18.81 -0.92 11.53
N GLN A 599 18.03 -0.19 10.72
CA GLN A 599 18.38 0.11 9.32
C GLN A 599 19.73 0.84 9.29
N THR A 600 19.90 1.89 10.10
CA THR A 600 21.14 2.65 10.16
C THR A 600 22.35 1.81 10.59
N ILE A 601 22.19 0.89 11.55
CA ILE A 601 23.25 -0.05 11.97
C ILE A 601 23.60 -1.03 10.84
N ALA A 602 22.58 -1.64 10.23
CA ALA A 602 22.75 -2.67 9.20
C ALA A 602 23.32 -2.11 7.89
N ASN A 603 23.01 -0.85 7.57
CA ASN A 603 23.47 -0.10 6.40
C ASN A 603 24.84 0.55 6.60
N GLU A 604 25.76 -0.15 7.27
CA GLU A 604 27.15 0.29 7.45
C GLU A 604 27.29 1.68 8.13
N GLY A 605 26.33 2.07 8.96
CA GLY A 605 26.29 3.37 9.64
C GLY A 605 25.68 4.51 8.83
N ARG A 606 25.07 4.22 7.67
CA ARG A 606 24.35 5.18 6.84
C ARG A 606 22.86 5.15 7.14
N ARG A 607 22.28 6.25 7.64
CA ARG A 607 20.84 6.35 7.80
C ARG A 607 20.19 6.62 6.45
N SER A 608 19.31 5.71 6.03
CA SER A 608 18.34 5.93 4.97
C SER A 608 16.98 6.13 5.66
N GLU A 609 16.37 7.30 5.47
CA GLU A 609 15.07 7.61 6.08
C GLU A 609 14.00 6.65 5.55
N LEU A 610 13.31 5.92 6.45
CA LEU A 610 12.30 4.94 6.07
C LEU A 610 11.20 5.59 5.20
N THR A 611 10.73 4.84 4.18
CA THR A 611 9.76 5.36 3.21
C THR A 611 8.86 4.26 2.65
N ALA A 612 7.55 4.52 2.56
CA ALA A 612 6.56 3.74 1.81
C ALA A 612 6.35 4.24 0.38
N LEU A 613 6.64 5.53 0.14
CA LEU A 613 6.39 6.23 -1.12
C LEU A 613 7.65 6.28 -2.00
N SER A 614 7.54 5.81 -3.25
CA SER A 614 8.62 5.83 -4.25
C SER A 614 8.43 6.91 -5.32
N ALA A 615 7.21 7.06 -5.85
CA ALA A 615 6.87 8.13 -6.79
C ALA A 615 5.37 8.47 -6.79
N VAL A 616 5.03 9.67 -7.26
CA VAL A 616 3.65 10.06 -7.63
C VAL A 616 3.68 10.68 -9.01
N THR A 617 2.83 10.21 -9.91
CA THR A 617 2.54 10.87 -11.19
C THR A 617 1.07 11.24 -11.29
N ASP A 618 0.74 12.14 -12.20
CA ASP A 618 -0.64 12.44 -12.57
C ASP A 618 -1.26 11.36 -13.49
N ARG A 619 -2.34 11.73 -14.18
CA ARG A 619 -3.06 10.87 -15.12
C ARG A 619 -2.39 10.75 -16.49
N ASP A 620 -1.58 11.71 -16.91
CA ASP A 620 -1.00 11.75 -18.26
C ASP A 620 0.44 11.21 -18.26
N GLY A 621 1.12 11.31 -17.12
CA GLY A 621 2.43 10.71 -16.85
C GLY A 621 3.40 11.64 -16.13
N GLU A 622 3.02 12.90 -15.92
CA GLU A 622 3.90 13.94 -15.37
C GLU A 622 4.21 13.69 -13.89
N MET A 623 5.47 13.98 -13.52
CA MET A 623 6.03 13.59 -12.23
C MET A 623 5.79 14.64 -11.16
N ILE A 624 4.90 14.34 -10.21
CA ILE A 624 4.56 15.21 -9.07
C ILE A 624 5.57 15.03 -7.93
N TYR A 625 6.02 13.80 -7.68
CA TYR A 625 6.99 13.46 -6.64
C TYR A 625 7.84 12.25 -7.02
N GLN A 626 9.13 12.27 -6.65
CA GLN A 626 10.03 11.13 -6.70
C GLN A 626 10.83 11.09 -5.38
N ALA A 627 10.88 9.93 -4.73
CA ALA A 627 11.82 9.69 -3.65
C ALA A 627 13.24 9.58 -4.23
N LEU A 628 14.12 10.49 -3.84
CA LEU A 628 15.56 10.42 -4.17
C LEU A 628 16.29 9.65 -3.06
N PRO A 629 17.13 8.63 -3.38
CA PRO A 629 17.85 7.87 -2.37
C PRO A 629 18.87 8.71 -1.59
N THR A 630 18.49 9.15 -0.38
CA THR A 630 19.34 9.97 0.51
C THR A 630 19.80 9.15 1.72
N ALA A 631 20.96 8.50 1.59
CA ALA A 631 21.57 7.68 2.65
C ALA A 631 22.80 8.37 3.26
N LYS A 632 22.63 9.06 4.40
CA LYS A 632 23.66 9.88 5.07
C LYS A 632 24.50 9.03 6.03
N GLN A 633 25.84 9.09 5.93
CA GLN A 633 26.71 8.53 6.97
C GLN A 633 26.53 9.31 8.27
N VAL A 634 26.15 8.64 9.36
CA VAL A 634 25.87 9.25 10.68
C VAL A 634 26.74 8.65 11.78
N VAL A 635 27.04 7.35 11.72
CA VAL A 635 28.03 6.68 12.57
C VAL A 635 29.12 6.05 11.71
N SER A 636 30.29 5.73 12.28
CA SER A 636 31.40 5.18 11.48
C SER A 636 31.09 3.79 10.93
N LYS A 637 31.59 3.48 9.71
CA LYS A 637 31.44 2.15 9.11
C LYS A 637 32.08 1.07 9.98
N GLN A 638 33.24 1.34 10.58
CA GLN A 638 33.95 0.43 11.48
C GLN A 638 33.12 0.10 12.72
N SER A 639 32.58 1.10 13.42
CA SER A 639 31.75 0.85 14.61
C SER A 639 30.45 0.13 14.28
N ALA A 640 29.79 0.48 13.16
CA ALA A 640 28.59 -0.21 12.68
C ALA A 640 28.88 -1.68 12.31
N TRP A 641 29.99 -1.94 11.60
CA TRP A 641 30.44 -3.29 11.23
C TRP A 641 30.76 -4.14 12.47
N LEU A 642 31.46 -3.59 13.46
CA LEU A 642 31.77 -4.28 14.72
C LEU A 642 30.49 -4.58 15.53
N THR A 643 29.51 -3.67 15.54
CA THR A 643 28.18 -3.91 16.14
C THR A 643 27.42 -5.01 15.39
N MET A 644 27.46 -5.03 14.05
CA MET A 644 26.87 -6.09 13.24
C MET A 644 27.53 -7.45 13.46
N TYR A 645 28.85 -7.52 13.56
CA TYR A 645 29.60 -8.73 13.94
C TYR A 645 29.14 -9.24 15.31
N ALA A 646 29.06 -8.36 16.32
CA ALA A 646 28.56 -8.74 17.64
C ALA A 646 27.08 -9.15 17.63
N MET A 647 26.26 -8.61 16.73
CA MET A 647 24.89 -9.07 16.49
C MET A 647 24.80 -10.42 15.74
N GLN A 648 25.81 -10.83 14.97
CA GLN A 648 25.92 -12.21 14.49
C GLN A 648 26.21 -13.16 15.65
N LYS A 649 27.00 -12.76 16.66
CA LYS A 649 27.22 -13.57 17.88
C LYS A 649 25.97 -13.75 18.72
N VAL A 650 25.05 -12.75 18.74
CA VAL A 650 23.70 -12.93 19.32
C VAL A 650 22.96 -14.11 18.68
N VAL A 651 23.20 -14.37 17.39
CA VAL A 651 22.63 -15.49 16.63
C VAL A 651 23.43 -16.79 16.79
N THR A 652 24.75 -16.83 16.65
CA THR A 652 25.51 -18.11 16.66
C THR A 652 25.60 -18.77 18.05
N GLU A 653 25.83 -17.95 19.08
CA GLU A 653 26.11 -18.42 20.45
C GLU A 653 25.12 -17.86 21.48
N GLY A 654 24.53 -16.70 21.20
CA GLY A 654 23.73 -15.90 22.12
C GLY A 654 22.23 -16.21 22.18
N THR A 655 21.45 -15.19 22.53
CA THR A 655 20.00 -15.30 22.79
C THR A 655 19.13 -15.73 21.60
N ALA A 656 19.66 -15.71 20.37
CA ALA A 656 18.95 -16.06 19.14
C ALA A 656 19.43 -17.36 18.48
N ARG A 657 20.24 -18.19 19.18
CA ARG A 657 20.81 -19.50 18.76
C ARG A 657 19.85 -20.51 18.10
N TYR A 658 18.54 -20.32 18.23
CA TYR A 658 17.59 -21.08 17.42
C TYR A 658 17.79 -20.86 15.90
N LEU A 659 18.07 -19.63 15.45
CA LEU A 659 18.28 -19.35 14.02
C LEU A 659 19.52 -20.07 13.47
N ASP A 660 20.62 -20.05 14.21
CA ASP A 660 21.84 -20.79 13.87
C ASP A 660 21.58 -22.30 13.72
N SER A 661 20.72 -22.87 14.57
CA SER A 661 20.34 -24.29 14.48
C SER A 661 19.45 -24.67 13.27
N ILE A 662 18.95 -23.70 12.49
CA ILE A 662 18.14 -23.96 11.28
C ILE A 662 18.71 -23.34 9.99
N LEU A 663 19.52 -22.28 10.10
CA LEU A 663 20.02 -21.47 8.97
C LEU A 663 21.49 -21.01 9.17
N PRO A 664 22.44 -21.90 9.54
CA PRO A 664 23.79 -21.49 9.96
C PRO A 664 24.61 -20.83 8.84
N SER A 665 24.39 -21.23 7.58
CA SER A 665 25.11 -20.73 6.40
C SER A 665 24.88 -19.24 6.11
N LEU A 666 23.79 -18.67 6.62
CA LEU A 666 23.40 -17.28 6.33
C LEU A 666 24.16 -16.25 7.16
N LYS A 667 24.73 -16.65 8.31
CA LYS A 667 25.34 -15.73 9.30
C LYS A 667 24.43 -14.54 9.68
N LEU A 668 23.13 -14.80 9.90
CA LEU A 668 22.15 -13.75 10.26
C LEU A 668 22.62 -12.93 11.47
N ALA A 669 22.29 -11.65 11.48
CA ALA A 669 22.50 -10.78 12.64
C ALA A 669 21.15 -10.44 13.29
N GLY A 670 21.13 -10.14 14.58
CA GLY A 670 19.89 -9.68 15.21
C GLY A 670 19.99 -9.43 16.71
N LYS A 671 18.84 -9.06 17.31
CA LYS A 671 18.73 -8.78 18.73
C LYS A 671 17.35 -9.14 19.29
N THR A 672 17.36 -9.91 20.38
CA THR A 672 16.18 -10.15 21.22
C THR A 672 15.88 -8.99 22.16
N GLY A 673 14.60 -8.77 22.45
CA GLY A 673 14.15 -7.90 23.52
C GLY A 673 13.02 -8.52 24.33
N THR A 674 12.99 -8.17 25.60
CA THR A 674 11.88 -8.37 26.53
C THR A 674 11.86 -7.11 27.41
N SER A 675 10.70 -6.54 27.68
CA SER A 675 10.54 -5.43 28.62
C SER A 675 10.64 -5.91 30.08
N ASP A 676 10.62 -4.96 31.02
CA ASP A 676 10.28 -5.27 32.41
C ASP A 676 8.91 -5.97 32.48
N GLU A 677 8.77 -6.87 33.46
CA GLU A 677 7.59 -7.72 33.69
C GLU A 677 7.15 -8.60 32.51
N GLY A 678 7.86 -8.62 31.36
CA GLY A 678 7.44 -9.36 30.18
C GLY A 678 6.14 -8.85 29.56
N ARG A 679 5.92 -7.52 29.55
CA ARG A 679 4.76 -6.85 28.92
C ARG A 679 4.90 -6.78 27.40
N ASP A 680 6.09 -6.37 26.94
CA ASP A 680 6.47 -6.34 25.53
C ASP A 680 7.60 -7.34 25.25
N SER A 681 7.52 -7.98 24.09
CA SER A 681 8.48 -8.95 23.58
C SER A 681 8.88 -8.57 22.17
N TRP A 682 10.18 -8.62 21.87
CA TRP A 682 10.73 -8.12 20.60
C TRP A 682 11.76 -9.06 19.99
N TYR A 683 11.84 -9.05 18.67
CA TYR A 683 13.04 -9.46 17.94
C TYR A 683 13.27 -8.53 16.75
N VAL A 684 14.52 -8.13 16.53
CA VAL A 684 14.96 -7.51 15.28
C VAL A 684 15.97 -8.43 14.62
N GLY A 685 15.71 -8.83 13.37
CA GLY A 685 16.60 -9.65 12.56
C GLY A 685 17.08 -8.90 11.32
N VAL A 686 18.28 -9.24 10.86
CA VAL A 686 18.91 -8.65 9.68
C VAL A 686 19.50 -9.76 8.83
N ASP A 687 19.11 -9.82 7.57
CA ASP A 687 19.73 -10.66 6.55
C ASP A 687 20.53 -9.80 5.54
N GLY A 688 20.97 -10.36 4.42
CA GLY A 688 21.72 -9.64 3.40
C GLY A 688 20.97 -8.43 2.82
N ARG A 689 19.64 -8.50 2.75
CA ARG A 689 18.71 -7.61 2.01
C ARG A 689 17.71 -6.86 2.91
N GLU A 690 17.16 -7.51 3.95
CA GLU A 690 16.03 -6.98 4.74
C GLU A 690 16.37 -6.84 6.23
N VAL A 691 15.87 -5.75 6.84
CA VAL A 691 15.80 -5.54 8.30
C VAL A 691 14.35 -5.76 8.74
N VAL A 692 14.14 -6.67 9.68
CA VAL A 692 12.81 -7.12 10.11
C VAL A 692 12.63 -6.92 11.61
N THR A 693 11.72 -6.04 12.00
CA THR A 693 11.28 -5.86 13.40
C THR A 693 9.99 -6.62 13.63
N VAL A 694 9.96 -7.46 14.67
CA VAL A 694 8.75 -8.13 15.16
C VAL A 694 8.52 -7.75 16.63
N TRP A 695 7.33 -7.23 16.93
CA TRP A 695 6.83 -7.00 18.28
C TRP A 695 5.70 -7.97 18.63
N MET A 696 5.60 -8.36 19.90
CA MET A 696 4.45 -9.03 20.49
C MET A 696 4.17 -8.46 21.88
N GLY A 697 2.89 -8.21 22.18
CA GLY A 697 2.46 -7.64 23.45
C GLY A 697 0.94 -7.63 23.58
N ARG A 698 0.40 -6.86 24.52
CA ARG A 698 -1.06 -6.70 24.71
C ARG A 698 -1.46 -5.24 24.73
N ASP A 699 -2.63 -4.93 24.18
CA ASP A 699 -3.18 -3.56 24.19
C ASP A 699 -3.45 -3.05 25.61
N ASP A 700 -3.76 -3.95 26.57
CA ASP A 700 -3.91 -3.62 27.99
C ASP A 700 -2.59 -3.56 28.80
N ASN A 701 -1.43 -3.56 28.12
CA ASN A 701 -0.07 -3.52 28.69
C ASN A 701 0.26 -4.62 29.74
N LYS A 702 -0.54 -5.68 29.86
CA LYS A 702 -0.26 -6.78 30.80
C LYS A 702 0.79 -7.74 30.26
N ASN A 703 1.46 -8.44 31.19
CA ASN A 703 2.44 -9.49 30.93
C ASN A 703 1.91 -10.57 29.96
N VAL A 704 2.67 -10.86 28.90
CA VAL A 704 2.34 -11.88 27.87
C VAL A 704 2.97 -13.25 28.10
N LYS A 705 3.87 -13.37 29.08
CA LYS A 705 4.67 -14.58 29.38
C LYS A 705 5.44 -15.11 28.16
N LEU A 706 5.84 -14.23 27.24
CA LEU A 706 6.75 -14.51 26.12
C LEU A 706 8.05 -13.73 26.31
N THR A 707 9.14 -14.30 25.80
CA THR A 707 10.42 -13.62 25.62
C THR A 707 10.66 -13.38 24.13
N GLY A 708 11.59 -12.49 23.79
CA GLY A 708 11.97 -12.25 22.39
C GLY A 708 12.33 -13.54 21.63
N SER A 709 12.91 -14.53 22.32
CA SER A 709 13.34 -15.82 21.75
C SER A 709 12.24 -16.91 21.66
N SER A 710 11.12 -16.77 22.39
CA SER A 710 10.00 -17.72 22.34
C SER A 710 8.85 -17.29 21.42
N GLY A 711 8.59 -15.98 21.30
CA GLY A 711 7.55 -15.44 20.41
C GLY A 711 8.10 -14.81 19.13
N PRO A 712 8.53 -13.53 19.16
CA PRO A 712 8.95 -12.77 17.98
C PRO A 712 10.00 -13.45 17.10
N LEU A 713 11.05 -14.04 17.70
CA LEU A 713 12.08 -14.80 16.98
C LEU A 713 11.50 -15.97 16.16
N ARG A 714 10.43 -16.61 16.65
CA ARG A 714 9.77 -17.75 15.99
C ARG A 714 8.82 -17.31 14.88
N LEU A 715 8.32 -16.08 14.93
CA LEU A 715 7.59 -15.45 13.82
C LEU A 715 8.59 -15.02 12.73
N TYR A 716 9.68 -14.34 13.11
CA TYR A 716 10.77 -13.96 12.19
C TYR A 716 11.36 -15.19 11.46
N ALA A 717 11.66 -16.28 12.17
CA ALA A 717 12.21 -17.50 11.58
C ALA A 717 11.32 -18.10 10.48
N ASP A 718 9.99 -18.14 10.67
CA ASP A 718 9.05 -18.61 9.65
C ASP A 718 8.87 -17.62 8.50
N TYR A 719 9.00 -16.31 8.76
CA TYR A 719 8.94 -15.28 7.73
C TYR A 719 10.11 -15.42 6.75
N ILE A 720 11.35 -15.45 7.25
CA ILE A 720 12.52 -15.52 6.38
C ILE A 720 12.54 -16.82 5.56
N GLN A 721 12.20 -17.96 6.16
CA GLN A 721 12.13 -19.26 5.44
C GLN A 721 11.14 -19.26 4.25
N ARG A 722 10.14 -18.36 4.24
CA ARG A 722 9.20 -18.20 3.12
C ARG A 722 9.63 -17.14 2.11
N ARG A 723 10.25 -16.06 2.60
CA ARG A 723 10.76 -14.97 1.76
C ARG A 723 12.06 -15.32 1.02
N ASP A 724 12.78 -16.30 1.55
CA ASP A 724 14.17 -16.67 1.25
C ASP A 724 15.17 -15.54 1.57
N PRO A 725 15.96 -15.67 2.65
CA PRO A 725 16.88 -14.65 3.12
C PRO A 725 18.22 -14.70 2.38
N GLU A 726 18.86 -13.55 2.24
CA GLU A 726 20.22 -13.49 1.70
C GLU A 726 21.27 -13.63 2.81
N PRO A 727 22.43 -14.28 2.58
CA PRO A 727 23.49 -14.35 3.58
C PRO A 727 24.06 -12.97 3.94
N VAL A 728 24.27 -12.70 5.23
CA VAL A 728 24.87 -11.44 5.72
C VAL A 728 26.37 -11.45 5.42
N LYS A 729 26.72 -10.94 4.23
CA LYS A 729 28.11 -10.62 3.86
C LYS A 729 28.47 -9.25 4.44
N LEU A 730 29.18 -9.23 5.56
CA LEU A 730 29.76 -8.00 6.12
C LEU A 730 31.04 -7.67 5.35
N GLN A 731 31.04 -6.60 4.54
CA GLN A 731 32.26 -6.13 3.87
C GLN A 731 33.14 -5.42 4.89
N GLU A 732 34.34 -5.95 5.12
CA GLU A 732 35.29 -5.40 6.10
C GLU A 732 35.76 -3.98 5.69
N PRO A 733 35.58 -2.96 6.55
CA PRO A 733 36.11 -1.64 6.31
C PRO A 733 37.61 -1.56 6.61
N GLU A 734 38.27 -0.56 6.02
CA GLU A 734 39.65 -0.21 6.34
C GLU A 734 39.89 -0.08 7.84
N LYS A 735 41.09 -0.48 8.27
CA LYS A 735 41.56 -0.43 9.66
C LYS A 735 40.78 -1.32 10.65
N ILE A 736 40.07 -2.33 10.16
CA ILE A 736 39.79 -3.53 10.96
C ILE A 736 41.02 -4.45 10.91
N THR A 737 41.28 -5.17 11.99
CA THR A 737 42.32 -6.20 12.10
C THR A 737 41.89 -7.23 13.14
N ASP A 738 41.97 -8.52 12.82
CA ASP A 738 41.76 -9.59 13.79
C ASP A 738 42.93 -9.65 14.78
N VAL A 739 42.60 -9.66 16.08
CA VAL A 739 43.56 -9.74 17.19
C VAL A 739 43.27 -10.99 18.01
N ALA A 740 44.34 -11.67 18.43
CA ALA A 740 44.26 -12.90 19.22
C ALA A 740 44.15 -12.61 20.73
N TYR A 741 43.35 -13.41 21.41
CA TYR A 741 43.09 -13.31 22.84
C TYR A 741 43.09 -14.68 23.51
N GLN A 742 43.47 -14.69 24.79
CA GLN A 742 43.33 -15.82 25.70
C GLN A 742 42.29 -15.47 26.78
N VAL A 743 41.57 -16.47 27.28
CA VAL A 743 40.59 -16.29 28.36
C VAL A 743 41.31 -16.26 29.70
N ASN A 744 41.05 -15.24 30.53
CA ASN A 744 41.61 -15.11 31.87
C ASN A 744 40.83 -15.97 32.89
N GLN A 745 41.34 -16.09 34.12
CA GLN A 745 40.69 -16.90 35.17
C GLN A 745 39.32 -16.34 35.61
N GLN A 746 39.05 -15.06 35.34
CA GLN A 746 37.80 -14.35 35.61
C GLN A 746 36.75 -14.48 34.48
N GLY A 747 37.09 -15.12 33.36
CA GLY A 747 36.21 -15.26 32.18
C GLY A 747 36.27 -14.10 31.18
N GLY A 748 37.06 -13.06 31.47
CA GLY A 748 37.43 -12.00 30.54
C GLY A 748 38.49 -12.44 29.53
N LEU A 749 38.88 -11.53 28.63
CA LEU A 749 39.96 -11.73 27.66
C LEU A 749 41.23 -10.97 28.04
N THR A 750 42.38 -11.47 27.58
CA THR A 750 43.68 -10.81 27.61
C THR A 750 44.36 -10.99 26.27
N GLN A 751 44.93 -9.92 25.72
CA GLN A 751 45.54 -9.93 24.38
C GLN A 751 46.80 -10.80 24.36
N ALA A 752 46.90 -11.62 23.32
CA ALA A 752 48.03 -12.51 23.07
C ALA A 752 48.43 -12.46 21.59
N CYS A 753 49.60 -12.99 21.24
CA CYS A 753 50.00 -13.14 19.83
C CYS A 753 49.66 -14.52 19.26
N ILE A 754 49.33 -15.48 20.14
CA ILE A 754 48.69 -16.76 19.83
C ILE A 754 47.59 -16.95 20.89
N GLY A 755 46.35 -17.13 20.46
CA GLY A 755 45.17 -17.13 21.34
C GLY A 755 44.06 -18.02 20.81
N GLN A 756 43.18 -18.46 21.72
CA GLN A 756 42.04 -19.33 21.41
C GLN A 756 40.85 -18.55 20.82
N VAL A 757 40.81 -17.23 21.05
CA VAL A 757 39.74 -16.34 20.60
C VAL A 757 40.34 -15.32 19.64
N GLN A 758 39.82 -15.25 18.42
CA GLN A 758 40.11 -14.17 17.47
C GLN A 758 38.93 -13.20 17.46
N LEU A 759 39.21 -11.90 17.57
CA LEU A 759 38.20 -10.86 17.48
C LEU A 759 38.71 -9.67 16.65
N PRO A 760 37.86 -9.10 15.78
CA PRO A 760 38.23 -7.93 15.01
C PRO A 760 38.23 -6.66 15.88
N VAL A 761 39.23 -5.82 15.68
CA VAL A 761 39.46 -4.55 16.37
C VAL A 761 39.60 -3.44 15.34
N TRP A 762 39.06 -2.25 15.63
CA TRP A 762 39.32 -1.05 14.82
C TRP A 762 40.67 -0.42 15.23
N ASP A 763 41.75 -0.85 14.61
CA ASP A 763 43.09 -0.34 14.86
C ASP A 763 43.36 0.91 13.99
N LYS A 764 42.92 2.07 14.50
CA LYS A 764 43.09 3.39 13.83
C LYS A 764 44.54 3.68 13.40
N ASP A 765 45.52 3.13 14.11
CA ASP A 765 46.93 3.54 14.05
C ASP A 765 47.90 2.41 13.65
N GLY A 766 47.43 1.16 13.52
CA GLY A 766 48.26 -0.01 13.22
C GLY A 766 49.11 -0.48 14.40
N ARG A 767 48.73 -0.16 15.65
CA ARG A 767 49.54 -0.46 16.85
C ARG A 767 49.38 -1.91 17.33
N GLN A 768 48.24 -2.55 17.06
CA GLN A 768 47.92 -3.90 17.55
C GLN A 768 48.62 -4.99 16.74
N SER A 769 48.74 -4.82 15.43
CA SER A 769 49.52 -5.70 14.56
C SER A 769 51.02 -5.61 14.90
N GLN A 770 51.59 -4.39 14.86
CA GLN A 770 53.00 -4.12 15.19
C GLN A 770 53.37 -4.62 16.59
N GLY A 771 52.47 -4.49 17.58
CA GLY A 771 52.70 -4.94 18.96
C GLY A 771 52.92 -6.46 19.09
N CYS A 772 52.37 -7.25 18.17
CA CYS A 772 52.59 -8.71 18.15
C CYS A 772 53.68 -9.15 17.17
N GLU A 773 53.87 -8.49 16.03
CA GLU A 773 55.02 -8.74 15.15
C GLU A 773 56.34 -8.56 15.92
N ASN A 774 56.48 -7.45 16.67
CA ASN A 774 57.66 -7.19 17.48
C ASN A 774 57.88 -8.23 18.59
N LYS A 775 56.81 -8.75 19.21
CA LYS A 775 56.90 -9.83 20.21
C LYS A 775 57.30 -11.16 19.58
N VAL A 776 56.68 -11.55 18.48
CA VAL A 776 56.99 -12.80 17.76
C VAL A 776 58.40 -12.75 17.19
N SER A 777 58.85 -11.64 16.60
CA SER A 777 60.24 -11.49 16.13
C SER A 777 61.24 -11.50 17.29
N THR A 778 60.89 -10.98 18.47
CA THR A 778 61.74 -11.07 19.67
C THR A 778 61.84 -12.52 20.17
N ILE A 779 60.74 -13.26 20.20
CA ILE A 779 60.72 -14.69 20.56
C ILE A 779 61.55 -15.50 19.56
N ILE A 780 61.37 -15.31 18.25
CA ILE A 780 62.16 -15.96 17.20
C ILE A 780 63.65 -15.63 17.36
N ARG A 781 64.02 -14.36 17.58
CA ARG A 781 65.42 -13.98 17.87
C ARG A 781 65.97 -14.66 19.14
N SER A 782 65.15 -14.84 20.17
CA SER A 782 65.58 -15.58 21.39
C SER A 782 65.70 -17.09 21.21
N ILE A 783 65.13 -17.66 20.14
CA ILE A 783 65.23 -19.09 19.78
C ILE A 783 66.41 -19.34 18.83
N PHE A 784 66.71 -18.41 17.92
CA PHE A 784 67.75 -18.56 16.90
C PHE A 784 69.09 -17.88 17.22
N ASN A 785 69.19 -17.13 18.33
CA ASN A 785 70.48 -16.72 18.88
C ASN A 785 71.06 -17.85 19.75
N TRP A 786 71.94 -18.66 19.15
CA TRP A 786 72.92 -19.51 19.83
C TRP A 786 74.31 -18.83 19.78
#